data_AF-A0A959RK59-F1
#
_entry.id   AF-A0A959RK59-F1
#
_cell.length_a   1.000
_cell.length_b   1.000
_cell.length_c   1.000
_cell.angle_alpha   90.00
_cell.angle_beta   90.00
_cell.angle_gamma   90.00
#
_symmetry.space_group_name_H-M   'P 1'
#
loop_
_entity.id
_entity.type
_entity.pdbx_description
1 polymer ?
#
loop_
_entity_poly.entity_id
_entity_poly.type
_entity_poly.pdbx_seq_one_letter_code
_entity_poly.pdbx_strand_id
1 'polypeptide(L)'
;MNKVKFYSFVLLFVGFFISSCISNITLVENNKSNYKIIIPANATEIEQRSADELKKYLAEISNAEIEIVSDSEEESEFEISIGNTNRLNDLGVNVNNLEEDGYSIKTKNNKIFILGGNVKGTLYGVYTFLDNFLNVKMYAPGVYDVPKQSDVIIPKIDLTEIPIIKYRELHIPSARLSQEFCDWHKIHHPSVREREYGSFVHTFQHLIPPEKYFDKHPEYFSEINGIRIPDQQLCLSNPEVYDVVLENLKKQMEEKPEAIVWDVSQNDNFGNCMCESCAKADSIYQSPSGLMIEFVNKIAREFPENTISTLAYQYTRKAPVGIKPEPNVMVVLCTIECDRSKPIADNQNDLFNRDIKEWSALTDNIKIWDYVVQFSCYTNPFPNFNVLQPNIKLFVDHGVKSLFEQGSGNSWSDMHELKAYVLAKLMWNPNADVNKIINEFIYGYYGKAAQYIIQYFEIRQSAVQNSNDGLIIYGYPRTGINSYLTPALLMEYTQIFDKAEQSVIDDPKYLERVRAARIPLEYAILEIAKLNVNDDLRIFIPNENDFDVNKKMIERLDFFVSNANITGIERIHERGLSPDEYNSQMQKYFREGMIIHKGYKKNIEILSDIHPNYTANGASTLTDGITGEANYFFNWLGFEANEFEAIVIGSGISGGWAAKELCEKGLKTLVIERGRKLDHVGGYTTAATPPWEFKHHGKITQEDREEYPIQSQVYAFNEGTRHLWVKDTEYPYTSTAEGPEYRWIRGYHQGGRSIMWGRQCYRWSDLDFEANVRDGIEIDWPIRYQDIAPWYSYVEKFIGVSGQAEGIPHLPDGEFLPPYEMNCVETHVKQAIESKFSNRRMTIGRVANLTVPHNGRGQCQRRNLCYRGCPYGAYFSSQSSTLP
;
A
#
# COMPACT_ATOMS: atom_id res chain seq x y z
N MET A 1 22.26 -27.43 -47.95
CA MET A 1 23.12 -27.11 -49.12
C MET A 1 23.06 -25.62 -49.35
N ASN A 2 24.21 -25.03 -49.70
CA ASN A 2 24.54 -23.61 -49.89
C ASN A 2 25.17 -22.90 -48.68
N LYS A 3 26.50 -22.83 -48.78
CA LYS A 3 27.50 -22.16 -47.95
C LYS A 3 27.54 -20.66 -48.28
N VAL A 4 27.69 -19.80 -47.27
CA VAL A 4 28.31 -18.47 -47.37
C VAL A 4 29.07 -18.26 -46.06
N LYS A 5 30.35 -18.67 -45.98
CA LYS A 5 31.58 -17.86 -46.10
C LYS A 5 31.67 -16.67 -45.12
N PHE A 6 32.29 -16.98 -43.98
CA PHE A 6 33.05 -16.11 -43.08
C PHE A 6 34.06 -15.24 -43.86
N TYR A 7 34.08 -13.93 -43.60
CA TYR A 7 35.21 -13.06 -43.89
C TYR A 7 35.61 -12.32 -42.62
N SER A 8 36.79 -12.68 -42.11
CA SER A 8 37.52 -11.95 -41.08
C SER A 8 38.02 -10.63 -41.64
N PHE A 9 37.64 -9.51 -41.03
CA PHE A 9 38.31 -8.23 -41.24
C PHE A 9 39.27 -7.99 -40.07
N VAL A 10 40.55 -8.26 -40.31
CA VAL A 10 41.67 -7.79 -39.50
C VAL A 10 41.93 -6.35 -39.92
N LEU A 11 41.53 -5.38 -39.10
CA LEU A 11 41.93 -3.98 -39.25
C LEU A 11 43.08 -3.70 -38.28
N LEU A 12 44.29 -3.76 -38.82
CA LEU A 12 45.50 -3.19 -38.25
C LEU A 12 45.32 -1.68 -38.11
N PHE A 13 45.02 -1.20 -36.90
CA PHE A 13 45.28 0.19 -36.55
C PHE A 13 46.72 0.30 -36.04
N VAL A 14 47.60 0.77 -36.91
CA VAL A 14 48.91 1.30 -36.53
C VAL A 14 48.65 2.62 -35.81
N GLY A 15 48.55 2.56 -34.48
CA GLY A 15 48.51 3.75 -33.63
C GLY A 15 49.87 4.42 -33.62
N PHE A 16 49.94 5.63 -34.17
CA PHE A 16 51.02 6.57 -33.91
C PHE A 16 51.14 6.79 -32.39
N PHE A 17 52.17 6.20 -31.77
CA PHE A 17 52.61 6.58 -30.43
C PHE A 17 53.22 7.97 -30.51
N ILE A 18 52.40 9.00 -30.33
CA ILE A 18 52.90 10.27 -29.79
C ILE A 18 52.99 10.04 -28.29
N SER A 19 54.18 9.63 -27.84
CA SER A 19 54.57 9.69 -26.44
C SER A 19 54.64 11.16 -26.04
N SER A 20 53.52 11.78 -25.69
CA SER A 20 53.55 12.93 -24.82
C SER A 20 54.10 12.43 -23.48
N CYS A 21 55.33 12.79 -23.14
CA CYS A 21 55.84 12.64 -21.78
C CYS A 21 54.92 13.44 -20.85
N ILE A 22 53.89 12.79 -20.32
CA ILE A 22 53.08 13.32 -19.24
C ILE A 22 54.00 13.30 -18.02
N SER A 23 54.43 14.47 -17.57
CA SER A 23 55.18 14.59 -16.32
C SER A 23 54.24 14.22 -15.17
N ASN A 24 54.36 13.00 -14.67
CA ASN A 24 53.60 12.53 -13.51
C ASN A 24 54.19 13.09 -12.21
N ILE A 25 53.37 13.16 -11.17
CA ILE A 25 53.79 13.52 -9.82
C ILE A 25 53.90 12.23 -9.00
N THR A 26 55.08 11.97 -8.46
CA THR A 26 55.31 10.87 -7.51
C THR A 26 55.01 11.37 -6.11
N LEU A 27 53.86 10.99 -5.57
CA LEU A 27 53.38 11.37 -4.24
C LEU A 27 54.03 10.53 -3.14
N VAL A 28 54.20 9.23 -3.41
CA VAL A 28 54.86 8.27 -2.53
C VAL A 28 55.79 7.41 -3.39
N GLU A 29 57.00 7.18 -2.90
CA GLU A 29 57.98 6.28 -3.52
C GLU A 29 58.54 5.34 -2.43
N ASN A 30 58.49 4.04 -2.68
CA ASN A 30 58.96 3.01 -1.74
C ASN A 30 58.40 3.17 -0.31
N ASN A 31 57.09 3.41 -0.19
CA ASN A 31 56.37 3.65 1.06
C ASN A 31 56.84 4.91 1.85
N LYS A 32 57.50 5.87 1.19
CA LYS A 32 57.92 7.14 1.79
C LYS A 32 57.48 8.32 0.94
N SER A 33 57.14 9.43 1.58
CA SER A 33 56.77 10.66 0.90
C SER A 33 57.62 11.82 1.38
N ASN A 34 58.00 12.70 0.44
CA ASN A 34 58.59 14.00 0.76
C ASN A 34 57.51 15.09 0.93
N TYR A 35 56.24 14.75 0.69
CA TYR A 35 55.14 15.70 0.77
C TYR A 35 54.76 15.99 2.21
N LYS A 36 54.26 17.21 2.42
CA LYS A 36 53.49 17.58 3.60
C LYS A 36 52.08 17.97 3.18
N ILE A 37 51.09 17.68 4.02
CA ILE A 37 49.74 18.23 3.86
C ILE A 37 49.70 19.58 4.56
N ILE A 38 49.37 20.63 3.81
CA ILE A 38 49.31 22.02 4.28
C ILE A 38 47.85 22.43 4.43
N ILE A 39 47.46 22.92 5.60
CA ILE A 39 46.13 23.49 5.88
C ILE A 39 46.25 24.94 6.36
N PRO A 40 45.17 25.76 6.32
CA PRO A 40 45.23 27.14 6.80
C PRO A 40 45.58 27.20 8.29
N ALA A 41 46.32 28.22 8.72
CA ALA A 41 46.66 28.43 10.13
C ALA A 41 45.43 28.49 11.06
N ASN A 42 44.28 28.92 10.53
CA ASN A 42 42.98 28.88 11.19
C ASN A 42 42.02 27.97 10.41
N ALA A 43 42.40 26.70 10.24
CA ALA A 43 41.60 25.72 9.51
C ALA A 43 40.22 25.52 10.16
N THR A 44 39.19 25.44 9.32
CA THR A 44 37.85 25.02 9.71
C THR A 44 37.82 23.53 10.07
N GLU A 45 36.77 23.08 10.77
CA GLU A 45 36.56 21.64 11.06
C GLU A 45 36.54 20.79 9.78
N ILE A 46 36.00 21.33 8.68
CA ILE A 46 35.94 20.66 7.38
C ILE A 46 37.32 20.56 6.73
N GLU A 47 38.13 21.62 6.79
CA GLU A 47 39.50 21.59 6.24
C GLU A 47 40.39 20.63 7.01
N GLN A 48 40.31 20.63 8.35
CA GLN A 48 41.03 19.68 9.19
C GLN A 48 40.61 18.24 8.89
N ARG A 49 39.29 17.96 8.86
CA ARG A 49 38.77 16.63 8.48
C ARG A 49 39.22 16.20 7.09
N SER A 50 39.25 17.13 6.13
CA SER A 50 39.71 16.85 4.76
C SER A 50 41.18 16.40 4.74
N ALA A 51 42.04 17.05 5.53
CA ALA A 51 43.43 16.66 5.67
C ALA A 51 43.60 15.31 6.36
N ASP A 52 42.83 15.05 7.43
CA ASP A 52 42.87 13.79 8.16
C ASP A 52 42.42 12.61 7.29
N GLU A 53 41.34 12.76 6.50
CA GLU A 53 40.86 11.75 5.57
C GLU A 53 41.89 11.45 4.47
N LEU A 54 42.49 12.49 3.88
CA LEU A 54 43.54 12.29 2.87
C LEU A 54 44.75 11.55 3.46
N LYS A 55 45.22 11.98 4.64
CA LYS A 55 46.33 11.34 5.35
C LYS A 55 46.03 9.86 5.63
N LYS A 56 44.85 9.57 6.18
CA LYS A 56 44.39 8.21 6.49
C LYS A 56 44.48 7.32 5.26
N TYR A 57 43.87 7.72 4.14
CA TYR A 57 43.86 6.86 2.96
C TYR A 57 45.21 6.76 2.25
N LEU A 58 46.06 7.80 2.28
CA LEU A 58 47.44 7.70 1.77
C LEU A 58 48.28 6.70 2.56
N ALA A 59 48.13 6.70 3.90
CA ALA A 59 48.73 5.71 4.78
C ALA A 59 48.15 4.31 4.51
N GLU A 60 46.84 4.18 4.33
CA GLU A 60 46.24 2.89 3.98
C GLU A 60 46.72 2.37 2.61
N ILE A 61 46.92 3.23 1.61
CA ILE A 61 47.37 2.81 0.27
C ILE A 61 48.82 2.31 0.32
N SER A 62 49.70 3.06 1.00
CA SER A 62 51.15 2.95 0.80
C SER A 62 51.98 2.77 2.06
N ASN A 63 51.36 2.79 3.24
CA ASN A 63 52.04 2.84 4.55
C ASN A 63 52.95 4.07 4.75
N ALA A 64 52.91 5.06 3.85
CA ALA A 64 53.64 6.30 4.00
C ALA A 64 52.93 7.21 5.01
N GLU A 65 53.68 7.67 6.01
CA GLU A 65 53.21 8.69 6.94
C GLU A 65 53.50 10.08 6.36
N ILE A 66 52.45 10.88 6.21
CA ILE A 66 52.53 12.26 5.74
C ILE A 66 52.07 13.17 6.88
N GLU A 67 52.89 14.16 7.22
CA GLU A 67 52.56 15.13 8.26
C GLU A 67 51.57 16.18 7.77
N ILE A 68 50.66 16.59 8.66
CA ILE A 68 49.76 17.72 8.46
C ILE A 68 50.36 18.90 9.21
N VAL A 69 50.62 20.00 8.51
CA VAL A 69 51.19 21.23 9.07
C VAL A 69 50.39 22.46 8.63
N SER A 70 50.54 23.55 9.37
CA SER A 70 49.90 24.84 9.09
C SER A 70 50.64 25.59 7.97
N ASP A 71 49.91 26.35 7.17
CA ASP A 71 50.45 27.24 6.13
C ASP A 71 51.25 28.44 6.67
N SER A 72 51.36 28.55 8.00
CA SER A 72 52.31 29.40 8.70
C SER A 72 53.76 28.89 8.63
N GLU A 73 53.98 27.61 8.34
CA GLU A 73 55.33 27.08 8.08
C GLU A 73 55.90 27.60 6.74
N GLU A 74 57.22 27.56 6.59
CA GLU A 74 57.89 27.95 5.34
C GLU A 74 57.46 27.05 4.17
N GLU A 75 57.29 27.66 3.00
CA GLU A 75 56.88 26.98 1.78
C GLU A 75 57.96 25.99 1.30
N SER A 76 57.58 24.74 1.05
CA SER A 76 58.47 23.68 0.55
C SER A 76 58.14 23.28 -0.90
N GLU A 77 59.01 22.49 -1.55
CA GLU A 77 58.82 22.06 -2.94
C GLU A 77 57.67 21.06 -3.10
N PHE A 78 57.45 20.20 -2.11
CA PHE A 78 56.50 19.08 -2.15
C PHE A 78 55.37 19.29 -1.13
N GLU A 79 54.25 19.85 -1.59
CA GLU A 79 53.11 20.19 -0.72
C GLU A 79 51.79 19.71 -1.32
N ILE A 80 50.90 19.23 -0.44
CA ILE A 80 49.49 19.03 -0.72
C ILE A 80 48.71 20.11 0.05
N SER A 81 48.38 21.21 -0.61
CA SER A 81 47.62 22.30 -0.02
C SER A 81 46.14 21.98 -0.01
N ILE A 82 45.52 21.92 1.17
CA ILE A 82 44.10 21.64 1.38
C ILE A 82 43.42 22.88 1.98
N GLY A 83 42.32 23.32 1.36
CA GLY A 83 41.54 24.46 1.83
C GLY A 83 42.09 25.82 1.38
N ASN A 84 41.64 26.89 2.05
CA ASN A 84 41.96 28.27 1.68
C ASN A 84 43.29 28.74 2.29
N THR A 85 44.40 28.13 1.84
CA THR A 85 45.74 28.45 2.32
C THR A 85 46.33 29.68 1.64
N ASN A 86 47.39 30.26 2.23
CA ASN A 86 48.19 31.29 1.58
C ASN A 86 49.00 30.79 0.35
N ARG A 87 48.94 29.49 0.01
CA ARG A 87 49.64 28.87 -1.14
C ARG A 87 48.87 29.00 -2.46
N LEU A 88 47.66 29.56 -2.42
CA LEU A 88 46.76 29.61 -3.58
C LEU A 88 47.10 30.71 -4.60
N ASN A 89 48.08 31.57 -4.29
CA ASN A 89 48.54 32.63 -5.18
C ASN A 89 48.95 32.06 -6.56
N ASP A 90 48.59 32.74 -7.64
CA ASP A 90 48.91 32.36 -9.02
C ASP A 90 48.29 31.04 -9.53
N LEU A 91 47.26 30.48 -8.86
CA LEU A 91 46.49 29.33 -9.37
C LEU A 91 45.34 29.72 -10.32
N GLY A 92 44.96 31.01 -10.34
CA GLY A 92 43.84 31.50 -11.14
C GLY A 92 42.47 31.00 -10.67
N VAL A 93 42.36 30.51 -9.43
CA VAL A 93 41.10 30.04 -8.83
C VAL A 93 40.65 31.05 -7.78
N ASN A 94 39.39 31.47 -7.89
CA ASN A 94 38.73 32.26 -6.86
C ASN A 94 37.78 31.37 -6.08
N VAL A 95 38.06 31.14 -4.79
CA VAL A 95 37.23 30.32 -3.89
C VAL A 95 35.76 30.78 -3.89
N ASN A 96 35.52 32.08 -4.01
CA ASN A 96 34.15 32.64 -4.03
C ASN A 96 33.32 32.17 -5.24
N ASN A 97 33.97 31.69 -6.30
CA ASN A 97 33.29 31.18 -7.49
C ASN A 97 32.94 29.69 -7.37
N LEU A 98 33.35 29.00 -6.30
CA LEU A 98 33.11 27.57 -6.10
C LEU A 98 31.76 27.28 -5.40
N GLU A 99 31.01 28.31 -5.02
CA GLU A 99 29.75 28.19 -4.28
C GLU A 99 29.91 27.38 -2.97
N GLU A 100 28.86 26.74 -2.44
CA GLU A 100 28.91 26.04 -1.14
C GLU A 100 29.67 24.70 -1.20
N ASP A 101 29.42 23.93 -2.27
CA ASP A 101 29.86 22.54 -2.43
C ASP A 101 30.90 22.33 -3.54
N GLY A 102 31.16 23.33 -4.39
CA GLY A 102 32.11 23.19 -5.48
C GLY A 102 33.56 23.14 -5.00
N TYR A 103 34.44 22.61 -5.85
CA TYR A 103 35.86 22.46 -5.54
C TYR A 103 36.75 22.52 -6.77
N SER A 104 38.04 22.73 -6.53
CA SER A 104 39.10 22.70 -7.53
C SER A 104 40.24 21.81 -7.07
N ILE A 105 40.72 20.93 -7.95
CA ILE A 105 41.90 20.09 -7.77
C ILE A 105 42.90 20.46 -8.85
N LYS A 106 44.06 20.98 -8.47
CA LYS A 106 45.08 21.45 -9.41
C LYS A 106 46.46 20.95 -9.02
N THR A 107 47.28 20.73 -10.04
CA THR A 107 48.72 20.49 -9.86
C THR A 107 49.52 21.59 -10.51
N LYS A 108 50.50 22.16 -9.80
CA LYS A 108 51.43 23.15 -10.34
C LYS A 108 52.82 22.82 -9.81
N ASN A 109 53.79 22.64 -10.72
CA ASN A 109 55.11 22.09 -10.39
C ASN A 109 54.98 20.73 -9.67
N ASN A 110 55.58 20.59 -8.48
CA ASN A 110 55.51 19.41 -7.62
C ASN A 110 54.48 19.57 -6.47
N LYS A 111 53.48 20.45 -6.65
CA LYS A 111 52.45 20.73 -5.65
C LYS A 111 51.07 20.34 -6.11
N ILE A 112 50.25 19.93 -5.15
CA ILE A 112 48.85 19.57 -5.33
C ILE A 112 48.02 20.55 -4.51
N PHE A 113 46.93 21.05 -5.08
CA PHE A 113 46.02 22.00 -4.46
C PHE A 113 44.61 21.42 -4.51
N ILE A 114 43.97 21.30 -3.35
CA ILE A 114 42.58 20.86 -3.20
C ILE A 114 41.87 21.92 -2.36
N LEU A 115 41.01 22.72 -2.99
CA LEU A 115 40.29 23.81 -2.35
C LEU A 115 38.82 23.73 -2.73
N GLY A 116 37.92 24.16 -1.85
CA GLY A 116 36.51 24.20 -2.16
C GLY A 116 35.76 25.33 -1.50
N GLY A 117 34.45 25.32 -1.74
CA GLY A 117 33.47 26.22 -1.18
C GLY A 117 33.46 26.25 0.34
N ASN A 118 32.68 27.19 0.88
CA ASN A 118 32.63 27.51 2.31
C ASN A 118 31.86 26.51 3.18
N VAL A 119 31.27 25.45 2.61
CA VAL A 119 30.52 24.43 3.36
C VAL A 119 31.25 23.08 3.34
N LYS A 120 31.05 22.25 2.30
CA LYS A 120 31.67 20.91 2.19
C LYS A 120 32.60 20.74 0.99
N GLY A 121 32.77 21.78 0.17
CA GLY A 121 33.55 21.70 -1.07
C GLY A 121 34.96 21.11 -0.90
N THR A 122 35.72 21.55 0.11
CA THR A 122 37.09 21.02 0.34
C THR A 122 37.10 19.52 0.60
N LEU A 123 36.14 19.02 1.40
CA LEU A 123 35.99 17.59 1.70
C LEU A 123 35.61 16.81 0.43
N TYR A 124 34.68 17.34 -0.37
CA TYR A 124 34.30 16.74 -1.65
C TYR A 124 35.46 16.72 -2.66
N GLY A 125 36.32 17.72 -2.64
CA GLY A 125 37.56 17.75 -3.40
C GLY A 125 38.52 16.63 -2.99
N VAL A 126 38.71 16.41 -1.68
CA VAL A 126 39.53 15.31 -1.17
C VAL A 126 38.93 13.95 -1.55
N TYR A 127 37.63 13.72 -1.34
CA TYR A 127 37.01 12.45 -1.72
C TYR A 127 37.07 12.21 -3.24
N THR A 128 36.99 13.26 -4.05
CA THR A 128 37.21 13.15 -5.50
C THR A 128 38.65 12.82 -5.84
N PHE A 129 39.62 13.40 -5.13
CA PHE A 129 41.02 13.07 -5.29
C PHE A 129 41.28 11.58 -5.00
N LEU A 130 40.74 11.10 -3.88
CA LEU A 130 40.79 9.70 -3.47
C LEU A 130 40.12 8.77 -4.50
N ASP A 131 38.90 9.08 -4.92
CA ASP A 131 38.08 8.27 -5.85
C ASP A 131 38.68 8.24 -7.27
N ASN A 132 38.93 9.41 -7.87
CA ASN A 132 39.26 9.51 -9.28
C ASN A 132 40.76 9.36 -9.60
N PHE A 133 41.65 9.72 -8.66
CA PHE A 133 43.09 9.77 -8.91
C PHE A 133 43.90 8.76 -8.11
N LEU A 134 43.42 8.36 -6.93
CA LEU A 134 44.05 7.30 -6.12
C LEU A 134 43.29 5.97 -6.17
N ASN A 135 42.15 5.92 -6.87
CA ASN A 135 41.31 4.73 -7.05
C ASN A 135 40.82 4.11 -5.72
N VAL A 136 40.57 4.94 -4.71
CA VAL A 136 39.91 4.53 -3.46
C VAL A 136 38.40 4.61 -3.68
N LYS A 137 37.70 3.48 -3.63
CA LYS A 137 36.26 3.44 -3.91
C LYS A 137 35.48 3.14 -2.64
N MET A 138 34.38 3.88 -2.43
CA MET A 138 33.34 3.53 -1.47
C MET A 138 32.07 3.16 -2.26
N TYR A 139 31.75 1.87 -2.34
CA TYR A 139 30.57 1.43 -3.10
C TYR A 139 29.29 1.57 -2.28
N ALA A 140 29.33 1.23 -1.00
CA ALA A 140 28.23 1.31 -0.04
C ALA A 140 28.78 1.63 1.36
N PRO A 141 27.93 1.98 2.36
CA PRO A 141 28.38 2.16 3.73
C PRO A 141 29.25 0.99 4.23
N GLY A 142 30.48 1.29 4.69
CA GLY A 142 31.43 0.27 5.15
C GLY A 142 32.05 -0.61 4.06
N VAL A 143 31.74 -0.37 2.77
CA VAL A 143 32.25 -1.17 1.65
C VAL A 143 33.25 -0.36 0.83
N TYR A 144 34.52 -0.54 1.17
CA TYR A 144 35.65 0.09 0.51
C TYR A 144 36.43 -0.87 -0.38
N ASP A 145 37.04 -0.30 -1.41
CA ASP A 145 38.16 -0.87 -2.16
C ASP A 145 39.32 0.13 -2.13
N VAL A 146 40.36 -0.22 -1.38
CA VAL A 146 41.55 0.62 -1.16
C VAL A 146 42.75 -0.09 -1.77
N PRO A 147 43.33 0.43 -2.87
CA PRO A 147 44.47 -0.22 -3.52
C PRO A 147 45.68 -0.20 -2.59
N LYS A 148 46.47 -1.28 -2.61
CA LYS A 148 47.73 -1.37 -1.85
C LYS A 148 48.91 -1.25 -2.81
N GLN A 149 49.69 -0.17 -2.69
CA GLN A 149 50.76 0.20 -3.61
C GLN A 149 51.91 0.87 -2.88
N SER A 150 53.16 0.47 -3.15
CA SER A 150 54.34 1.11 -2.54
C SER A 150 54.69 2.46 -3.17
N ASP A 151 54.28 2.66 -4.41
CA ASP A 151 54.48 3.90 -5.17
C ASP A 151 53.11 4.47 -5.54
N VAL A 152 52.88 5.74 -5.24
CA VAL A 152 51.65 6.46 -5.57
C VAL A 152 51.99 7.55 -6.55
N ILE A 153 51.56 7.37 -7.80
CA ILE A 153 51.86 8.26 -8.92
C ILE A 153 50.54 8.82 -9.47
N ILE A 154 50.44 10.14 -9.54
CA ILE A 154 49.26 10.82 -10.06
C ILE A 154 49.60 11.60 -11.35
N PRO A 155 48.64 11.79 -12.26
CA PRO A 155 48.82 12.68 -13.40
C PRO A 155 48.83 14.14 -12.95
N LYS A 156 49.18 15.05 -13.86
CA LYS A 156 48.84 16.47 -13.70
C LYS A 156 47.32 16.64 -13.73
N ILE A 157 46.79 17.46 -12.83
CA ILE A 157 45.35 17.68 -12.64
C ILE A 157 45.05 19.16 -12.85
N ASP A 158 43.99 19.43 -13.60
CA ASP A 158 43.30 20.73 -13.64
C ASP A 158 41.80 20.45 -13.72
N LEU A 159 41.18 20.26 -12.55
CA LEU A 159 39.78 19.91 -12.40
C LEU A 159 39.09 20.98 -11.55
N THR A 160 37.95 21.47 -11.99
CA THR A 160 37.06 22.30 -11.17
C THR A 160 35.64 21.83 -11.41
N GLU A 161 34.91 21.54 -10.34
CA GLU A 161 33.54 21.05 -10.40
C GLU A 161 32.65 21.86 -9.48
N ILE A 162 31.50 22.28 -10.00
CA ILE A 162 30.43 22.97 -9.28
C ILE A 162 29.15 22.18 -9.58
N PRO A 163 28.41 21.71 -8.56
CA PRO A 163 27.23 20.89 -8.79
C PRO A 163 26.10 21.72 -9.39
N ILE A 164 25.39 21.15 -10.39
CA ILE A 164 24.23 21.81 -11.00
C ILE A 164 23.04 21.80 -10.03
N ILE A 165 22.81 20.64 -9.40
CA ILE A 165 21.77 20.46 -8.38
C ILE A 165 22.40 20.80 -7.03
N LYS A 166 21.89 21.83 -6.34
CA LYS A 166 22.42 22.35 -5.08
C LYS A 166 22.02 21.52 -3.87
N TYR A 167 20.76 21.11 -3.78
CA TYR A 167 20.26 20.23 -2.73
C TYR A 167 19.99 18.83 -3.28
N ARG A 168 20.61 17.81 -2.69
CA ARG A 168 20.65 16.44 -3.23
C ARG A 168 20.41 15.44 -2.10
N GLU A 169 19.19 14.99 -1.88
CA GLU A 169 18.87 14.05 -0.80
C GLU A 169 18.34 12.73 -1.36
N LEU A 170 18.86 11.62 -0.82
CA LEU A 170 18.40 10.27 -1.13
C LEU A 170 17.71 9.66 0.09
N HIS A 171 16.44 9.28 -0.05
CA HIS A 171 15.69 8.60 1.00
C HIS A 171 15.81 7.07 0.88
N ILE A 172 17.05 6.58 0.90
CA ILE A 172 17.42 5.16 0.75
C ILE A 172 18.37 4.80 1.91
N PRO A 173 18.36 3.55 2.45
CA PRO A 173 19.12 3.20 3.65
C PRO A 173 20.61 3.58 3.58
N SER A 174 21.25 3.37 2.42
CA SER A 174 22.67 3.67 2.21
C SER A 174 23.02 5.14 2.51
N ALA A 175 22.14 6.07 2.17
CA ALA A 175 22.33 7.51 2.44
C ALA A 175 21.73 7.92 3.79
N ARG A 176 20.54 7.39 4.12
CA ARG A 176 19.81 7.78 5.33
C ARG A 176 20.47 7.35 6.63
N LEU A 177 21.22 6.25 6.60
CA LEU A 177 21.85 5.66 7.79
C LEU A 177 23.36 5.95 7.87
N SER A 178 23.94 6.64 6.89
CA SER A 178 25.39 6.86 6.82
C SER A 178 25.76 8.27 6.35
N GLN A 179 26.13 9.14 7.29
CA GLN A 179 26.71 10.46 7.01
C GLN A 179 28.00 10.35 6.17
N GLU A 180 28.81 9.32 6.42
CA GLU A 180 30.06 9.06 5.68
C GLU A 180 29.77 8.78 4.20
N PHE A 181 28.79 7.93 3.88
CA PHE A 181 28.38 7.67 2.51
C PHE A 181 27.86 8.94 1.83
N CYS A 182 27.07 9.74 2.56
CA CYS A 182 26.58 11.02 2.06
C CYS A 182 27.73 11.97 1.71
N ASP A 183 28.72 12.09 2.59
CA ASP A 183 29.85 12.98 2.38
C ASP A 183 30.75 12.50 1.22
N TRP A 184 31.05 11.19 1.16
CA TRP A 184 31.85 10.60 0.09
C TRP A 184 31.25 10.82 -1.29
N HIS A 185 29.93 10.64 -1.40
CA HIS A 185 29.19 10.78 -2.66
C HIS A 185 28.52 12.13 -2.85
N LYS A 186 28.87 13.12 -2.02
CA LYS A 186 28.49 14.53 -2.19
C LYS A 186 26.98 14.75 -2.20
N ILE A 187 26.26 14.00 -1.37
CA ILE A 187 24.81 14.14 -1.16
C ILE A 187 24.53 14.63 0.26
N HIS A 188 23.36 15.21 0.46
CA HIS A 188 22.89 15.69 1.75
C HIS A 188 22.35 14.52 2.58
N HIS A 189 22.81 14.45 3.83
CA HIS A 189 22.23 13.54 4.80
C HIS A 189 20.89 14.10 5.30
N PRO A 190 19.88 13.27 5.62
CA PRO A 190 18.54 13.74 6.05
C PRO A 190 18.56 14.68 7.27
N SER A 191 19.60 14.63 8.09
CA SER A 191 19.80 15.56 9.21
C SER A 191 19.94 17.03 8.78
N VAL A 192 20.28 17.31 7.51
CA VAL A 192 20.24 18.67 6.96
C VAL A 192 18.79 19.15 6.88
N ARG A 193 17.90 18.36 6.26
CA ARG A 193 16.47 18.65 6.21
C ARG A 193 15.87 18.78 7.60
N GLU A 194 16.18 17.85 8.50
CA GLU A 194 15.66 17.86 9.88
C GLU A 194 16.06 19.12 10.66
N ARG A 195 17.18 19.74 10.31
CA ARG A 195 17.62 21.01 10.89
C ARG A 195 16.95 22.21 10.21
N GLU A 196 16.98 22.25 8.88
CA GLU A 196 16.55 23.41 8.09
C GLU A 196 15.04 23.56 7.98
N TYR A 197 14.27 22.47 8.07
CA TYR A 197 12.82 22.50 7.98
C TYR A 197 12.19 22.63 9.38
N GLY A 198 11.29 23.59 9.52
CA GLY A 198 10.45 23.77 10.70
C GLY A 198 9.19 22.91 10.67
N SER A 199 8.67 22.67 9.46
CA SER A 199 7.59 21.74 9.16
C SER A 199 7.87 21.09 7.80
N PHE A 200 7.37 19.87 7.56
CA PHE A 200 7.66 19.12 6.35
C PHE A 200 6.42 18.40 5.82
N VAL A 201 5.83 18.96 4.75
CA VAL A 201 4.68 18.50 3.96
C VAL A 201 3.44 18.04 4.73
N HIS A 202 2.29 18.00 4.06
CA HIS A 202 1.01 17.59 4.64
C HIS A 202 0.68 18.34 5.94
N THR A 203 0.98 19.64 5.96
CA THR A 203 0.98 20.45 7.18
C THR A 203 -0.39 21.00 7.55
N PHE A 204 -1.38 20.96 6.65
CA PHE A 204 -2.73 21.47 6.90
C PHE A 204 -3.37 20.88 8.16
N GLN A 205 -3.32 19.55 8.34
CA GLN A 205 -3.84 18.91 9.56
C GLN A 205 -3.07 19.29 10.83
N HIS A 206 -1.80 19.70 10.71
CA HIS A 206 -0.99 20.11 11.87
C HIS A 206 -1.20 21.59 12.22
N LEU A 207 -1.41 22.43 11.20
CA LEU A 207 -1.68 23.86 11.34
C LEU A 207 -3.12 24.13 11.79
N ILE A 208 -4.08 23.31 11.34
CA ILE A 208 -5.48 23.34 11.78
C ILE A 208 -5.96 21.89 12.06
N PRO A 209 -5.70 21.35 13.26
CA PRO A 209 -6.12 20.00 13.62
C PRO A 209 -7.66 19.85 13.65
N PRO A 210 -8.24 18.91 12.87
CA PRO A 210 -9.69 18.75 12.79
C PRO A 210 -10.36 18.52 14.14
N GLU A 211 -9.73 17.74 15.03
CA GLU A 211 -10.20 17.46 16.38
C GLU A 211 -10.35 18.70 17.27
N LYS A 212 -9.68 19.80 16.93
CA LYS A 212 -9.73 21.07 17.66
C LYS A 212 -10.71 22.06 17.04
N TYR A 213 -10.79 22.10 15.71
CA TYR A 213 -11.50 23.16 14.98
C TYR A 213 -12.82 22.72 14.35
N PHE A 214 -12.98 21.46 13.92
CA PHE A 214 -14.09 21.06 13.05
C PHE A 214 -15.48 21.23 13.68
N ASP A 215 -15.65 20.88 14.96
CA ASP A 215 -16.94 21.00 15.64
C ASP A 215 -17.47 22.43 15.73
N LYS A 216 -16.55 23.41 15.77
CA LYS A 216 -16.87 24.84 15.89
C LYS A 216 -16.84 25.56 14.55
N HIS A 217 -15.97 25.11 13.66
CA HIS A 217 -15.65 25.75 12.39
C HIS A 217 -15.58 24.71 11.25
N PRO A 218 -16.68 24.01 10.94
CA PRO A 218 -16.69 23.06 9.82
C PRO A 218 -16.38 23.73 8.47
N GLU A 219 -16.63 25.04 8.35
CA GLU A 219 -16.32 25.86 7.18
C GLU A 219 -14.82 26.07 6.91
N TYR A 220 -13.94 25.71 7.86
CA TYR A 220 -12.49 25.73 7.64
C TYR A 220 -12.02 24.57 6.76
N PHE A 221 -12.84 23.53 6.64
CA PHE A 221 -12.48 22.28 5.99
C PHE A 221 -13.18 22.15 4.64
N SER A 222 -12.70 21.23 3.81
CA SER A 222 -13.20 21.06 2.45
C SER A 222 -14.66 20.66 2.42
N GLU A 223 -15.40 21.27 1.50
CA GLU A 223 -16.75 20.85 1.14
C GLU A 223 -16.68 19.94 -0.07
N ILE A 224 -17.23 18.73 0.05
CA ILE A 224 -17.31 17.76 -1.05
C ILE A 224 -18.76 17.30 -1.13
N ASN A 225 -19.38 17.46 -2.31
CA ASN A 225 -20.80 17.15 -2.52
C ASN A 225 -21.74 17.79 -1.48
N GLY A 226 -21.44 19.04 -1.07
CA GLY A 226 -22.22 19.79 -0.09
C GLY A 226 -22.00 19.39 1.37
N ILE A 227 -21.04 18.52 1.66
CA ILE A 227 -20.73 18.05 3.01
C ILE A 227 -19.31 18.53 3.39
N ARG A 228 -19.16 19.12 4.58
CA ARG A 228 -17.85 19.48 5.14
C ARG A 228 -17.20 18.25 5.76
N ILE A 229 -15.96 17.97 5.39
CA ILE A 229 -15.26 16.75 5.79
C ILE A 229 -13.98 17.11 6.58
N PRO A 230 -13.83 16.65 7.84
CA PRO A 230 -12.76 17.08 8.73
C PRO A 230 -11.36 16.62 8.28
N ASP A 231 -11.25 15.44 7.71
CA ASP A 231 -9.98 14.73 7.48
C ASP A 231 -9.43 14.85 6.05
N GLN A 232 -9.99 15.78 5.26
CA GLN A 232 -9.62 15.97 3.86
C GLN A 232 -8.64 17.14 3.69
N GLN A 233 -9.11 18.31 3.28
CA GLN A 233 -8.29 19.50 3.01
C GLN A 233 -8.87 20.74 3.69
N LEU A 234 -8.11 21.84 3.72
CA LEU A 234 -8.61 23.14 4.19
C LEU A 234 -9.32 23.91 3.08
N CYS A 235 -10.28 24.75 3.47
CA CYS A 235 -10.98 25.67 2.58
C CYS A 235 -10.19 26.98 2.44
N LEU A 236 -9.22 27.01 1.52
CA LEU A 236 -8.29 28.14 1.34
C LEU A 236 -8.94 29.45 0.87
N SER A 237 -10.21 29.41 0.43
CA SER A 237 -10.97 30.61 0.10
C SER A 237 -11.61 31.28 1.31
N ASN A 238 -11.60 30.63 2.49
CA ASN A 238 -12.10 31.20 3.73
C ASN A 238 -11.02 32.12 4.35
N PRO A 239 -11.29 33.42 4.56
CA PRO A 239 -10.31 34.35 5.11
C PRO A 239 -9.87 33.99 6.54
N GLU A 240 -10.73 33.39 7.36
CA GLU A 240 -10.38 33.01 8.74
C GLU A 240 -9.38 31.84 8.76
N VAL A 241 -9.39 30.97 7.75
CA VAL A 241 -8.39 29.90 7.59
C VAL A 241 -7.00 30.49 7.41
N TYR A 242 -6.86 31.59 6.67
CA TYR A 242 -5.58 32.29 6.52
C TYR A 242 -5.06 32.80 7.87
N ASP A 243 -5.92 33.48 8.64
CA ASP A 243 -5.55 34.06 9.93
C ASP A 243 -5.10 32.98 10.92
N VAL A 244 -5.84 31.86 10.99
CA VAL A 244 -5.52 30.75 11.89
C VAL A 244 -4.25 30.00 11.46
N VAL A 245 -4.04 29.78 10.16
CA VAL A 245 -2.79 29.19 9.65
C VAL A 245 -1.61 30.09 9.98
N LEU A 246 -1.72 31.40 9.72
CA LEU A 246 -0.65 32.35 9.98
C LEU A 246 -0.30 32.40 11.48
N GLU A 247 -1.30 32.42 12.35
CA GLU A 247 -1.08 32.43 13.81
C GLU A 247 -0.40 31.13 14.29
N ASN A 248 -0.87 29.97 13.84
CA ASN A 248 -0.29 28.69 14.27
C ASN A 248 1.09 28.46 13.66
N LEU A 249 1.34 28.92 12.44
CA LEU A 249 2.67 28.91 11.83
C LEU A 249 3.65 29.81 12.62
N LYS A 250 3.25 31.03 13.00
CA LYS A 250 4.07 31.92 13.85
C LYS A 250 4.49 31.22 15.15
N LYS A 251 3.56 30.53 15.80
CA LYS A 251 3.87 29.75 17.02
C LYS A 251 4.89 28.64 16.76
N GLN A 252 4.73 27.87 15.69
CA GLN A 252 5.70 26.84 15.32
C GLN A 252 7.08 27.46 15.02
N MET A 253 7.12 28.62 14.33
CA MET A 253 8.36 29.35 14.04
C MET A 253 9.07 29.85 15.30
N GLU A 254 8.33 30.28 16.31
CA GLU A 254 8.88 30.65 17.62
C GLU A 254 9.50 29.45 18.37
N GLU A 255 8.95 28.25 18.18
CA GLU A 255 9.47 27.01 18.79
C GLU A 255 10.77 26.52 18.13
N LYS A 256 11.03 26.88 16.87
CA LYS A 256 12.23 26.48 16.12
C LYS A 256 12.81 27.63 15.27
N PRO A 257 13.40 28.67 15.90
CA PRO A 257 13.83 29.89 15.22
C PRO A 257 14.99 29.70 14.24
N GLU A 258 15.72 28.60 14.32
CA GLU A 258 16.83 28.26 13.42
C GLU A 258 16.39 27.64 12.08
N ALA A 259 15.12 27.23 11.96
CA ALA A 259 14.60 26.66 10.73
C ALA A 259 14.35 27.75 9.67
N ILE A 260 14.80 27.46 8.45
CA ILE A 260 14.77 28.40 7.32
C ILE A 260 13.69 28.03 6.29
N VAL A 261 13.19 26.79 6.30
CA VAL A 261 12.10 26.34 5.43
C VAL A 261 10.87 25.95 6.25
N TRP A 262 9.71 26.44 5.85
CA TRP A 262 8.43 26.18 6.49
C TRP A 262 7.39 25.75 5.46
N ASP A 263 6.84 24.55 5.63
CA ASP A 263 5.89 23.99 4.69
C ASP A 263 4.44 24.34 5.06
N VAL A 264 3.70 24.84 4.06
CA VAL A 264 2.26 25.08 4.12
C VAL A 264 1.63 24.37 2.92
N SER A 265 1.19 23.13 3.13
CA SER A 265 0.71 22.28 2.03
C SER A 265 -0.42 21.34 2.40
N GLN A 266 -1.12 20.90 1.35
CA GLN A 266 -2.21 19.95 1.36
C GLN A 266 -1.89 18.61 2.05
N ASN A 267 -2.91 18.02 2.68
CA ASN A 267 -2.85 16.67 3.26
C ASN A 267 -2.74 15.59 2.16
N ASP A 268 -2.33 14.38 2.52
CA ASP A 268 -2.11 13.26 1.60
C ASP A 268 -3.41 12.55 1.16
N ASN A 269 -4.29 13.27 0.46
CA ASN A 269 -5.56 12.78 -0.09
C ASN A 269 -6.08 13.67 -1.24
N PHE A 270 -7.08 13.16 -1.96
CA PHE A 270 -7.69 13.82 -3.12
C PHE A 270 -8.87 14.75 -2.77
N GLY A 271 -9.16 14.99 -1.49
CA GLY A 271 -10.38 15.66 -1.04
C GLY A 271 -10.34 17.19 -1.09
N ASN A 272 -9.98 17.78 -2.23
CA ASN A 272 -9.92 19.24 -2.37
C ASN A 272 -11.28 19.90 -2.16
N CYS A 273 -11.29 21.13 -1.65
CA CYS A 273 -12.53 21.85 -1.36
C CYS A 273 -13.25 22.26 -2.65
N MET A 274 -14.52 21.87 -2.77
CA MET A 274 -15.41 22.13 -3.91
C MET A 274 -16.50 23.17 -3.61
N CYS A 275 -16.39 23.92 -2.50
CA CYS A 275 -17.35 24.99 -2.20
C CYS A 275 -17.35 26.07 -3.32
N GLU A 276 -18.42 26.85 -3.42
CA GLU A 276 -18.62 27.83 -4.50
C GLU A 276 -17.41 28.77 -4.70
N SER A 277 -16.83 29.27 -3.61
CA SER A 277 -15.67 30.17 -3.65
C SER A 277 -14.41 29.50 -4.18
N CYS A 278 -14.12 28.27 -3.74
CA CYS A 278 -12.97 27.51 -4.25
C CYS A 278 -13.18 27.14 -5.73
N ALA A 279 -14.36 26.63 -6.09
CA ALA A 279 -14.67 26.27 -7.48
C ALA A 279 -14.56 27.48 -8.44
N LYS A 280 -14.93 28.67 -7.97
CA LYS A 280 -14.76 29.92 -8.71
C LYS A 280 -13.28 30.28 -8.89
N ALA A 281 -12.47 30.17 -7.83
CA ALA A 281 -11.04 30.40 -7.92
C ALA A 281 -10.36 29.41 -8.88
N ASP A 282 -10.69 28.13 -8.78
CA ASP A 282 -10.16 27.07 -9.65
C ASP A 282 -10.50 27.33 -11.12
N SER A 283 -11.69 27.88 -11.40
CA SER A 283 -12.10 28.29 -12.76
C SER A 283 -11.29 29.47 -13.28
N ILE A 284 -10.93 30.44 -12.43
CA ILE A 284 -10.13 31.62 -12.78
C ILE A 284 -8.69 31.20 -13.09
N TYR A 285 -8.09 30.42 -12.20
CA TYR A 285 -6.70 29.97 -12.32
C TYR A 285 -6.52 28.71 -13.17
N GLN A 286 -7.62 28.12 -13.64
CA GLN A 286 -7.69 26.87 -14.40
C GLN A 286 -7.05 25.66 -13.70
N SER A 287 -6.81 25.76 -12.39
CA SER A 287 -6.22 24.73 -11.55
C SER A 287 -6.41 25.05 -10.06
N PRO A 288 -6.65 24.04 -9.19
CA PRO A 288 -6.65 24.22 -7.74
C PRO A 288 -5.34 24.76 -7.16
N SER A 289 -4.23 24.57 -7.86
CA SER A 289 -2.93 25.14 -7.45
C SER A 289 -2.93 26.66 -7.42
N GLY A 290 -3.81 27.34 -8.16
CA GLY A 290 -3.87 28.80 -8.19
C GLY A 290 -4.27 29.38 -6.84
N LEU A 291 -5.29 28.80 -6.21
CA LEU A 291 -5.72 29.19 -4.87
C LEU A 291 -4.65 28.83 -3.81
N MET A 292 -3.96 27.70 -3.98
CA MET A 292 -2.81 27.35 -3.14
C MET A 292 -1.70 28.41 -3.23
N ILE A 293 -1.28 28.79 -4.45
CA ILE A 293 -0.26 29.81 -4.67
C ILE A 293 -0.70 31.17 -4.13
N GLU A 294 -1.96 31.56 -4.33
CA GLU A 294 -2.49 32.79 -3.73
C GLU A 294 -2.37 32.79 -2.20
N PHE A 295 -2.73 31.68 -1.58
CA PHE A 295 -2.68 31.49 -0.13
C PHE A 295 -1.25 31.54 0.40
N VAL A 296 -0.33 30.75 -0.18
CA VAL A 296 1.06 30.73 0.30
C VAL A 296 1.85 31.98 -0.04
N ASN A 297 1.51 32.70 -1.12
CA ASN A 297 2.10 34.01 -1.40
C ASN A 297 1.77 35.03 -0.30
N LYS A 298 0.53 35.02 0.22
CA LYS A 298 0.16 35.89 1.35
C LYS A 298 0.96 35.55 2.61
N ILE A 299 1.24 34.27 2.85
CA ILE A 299 2.06 33.84 3.99
C ILE A 299 3.53 34.22 3.77
N ALA A 300 4.07 33.97 2.59
CA ALA A 300 5.47 34.21 2.27
C ALA A 300 5.87 35.69 2.39
N ARG A 301 4.94 36.62 2.12
CA ARG A 301 5.15 38.07 2.33
C ARG A 301 5.30 38.45 3.81
N GLU A 302 4.75 37.68 4.73
CA GLU A 302 4.91 37.89 6.17
C GLU A 302 6.29 37.42 6.68
N PHE A 303 6.97 36.56 5.92
CA PHE A 303 8.25 35.94 6.30
C PHE A 303 9.29 36.02 5.17
N PRO A 304 9.73 37.22 4.75
CA PRO A 304 10.61 37.40 3.58
C PRO A 304 11.99 36.73 3.72
N GLU A 305 12.45 36.49 4.95
CA GLU A 305 13.75 35.85 5.24
C GLU A 305 13.65 34.31 5.28
N ASN A 306 12.45 33.75 5.24
CA ASN A 306 12.21 32.31 5.27
C ASN A 306 11.68 31.84 3.91
N THR A 307 11.97 30.57 3.58
CA THR A 307 11.34 29.89 2.45
C THR A 307 10.02 29.28 2.89
N ILE A 308 8.93 29.61 2.21
CA ILE A 308 7.64 28.92 2.38
C ILE A 308 7.53 27.85 1.30
N SER A 309 7.51 26.57 1.68
CA SER A 309 7.32 25.48 0.73
C SER A 309 5.86 25.06 0.61
N THR A 310 5.46 24.64 -0.59
CA THR A 310 4.16 24.01 -0.82
C THR A 310 4.25 22.90 -1.86
N LEU A 311 3.36 21.92 -1.77
CA LEU A 311 3.24 20.83 -2.73
C LEU A 311 2.53 21.28 -4.02
N ALA A 312 3.06 20.84 -5.15
CA ALA A 312 2.34 20.66 -6.42
C ALA A 312 2.19 19.14 -6.62
N TYR A 313 1.12 18.61 -6.04
CA TYR A 313 0.90 17.17 -5.79
C TYR A 313 -0.55 16.81 -6.12
N GLN A 314 -0.79 15.67 -6.76
CA GLN A 314 -2.15 15.20 -7.09
C GLN A 314 -3.01 16.31 -7.73
N TYR A 315 -4.03 16.80 -7.02
CA TYR A 315 -4.98 17.80 -7.52
C TYR A 315 -4.38 19.21 -7.71
N THR A 316 -3.21 19.52 -7.13
CA THR A 316 -2.48 20.79 -7.34
C THR A 316 -1.30 20.64 -8.30
N ARG A 317 -1.10 19.46 -8.91
CA ARG A 317 0.07 19.22 -9.79
C ARG A 317 0.09 20.12 -11.02
N LYS A 318 -1.08 20.41 -11.62
CA LYS A 318 -1.19 21.30 -12.78
C LYS A 318 -0.87 22.75 -12.37
N ALA A 319 0.03 23.41 -13.08
CA ALA A 319 0.38 24.80 -12.80
C ALA A 319 -0.83 25.75 -13.06
N PRO A 320 -0.97 26.84 -12.28
CA PRO A 320 -2.06 27.79 -12.47
C PRO A 320 -1.75 28.82 -13.56
N VAL A 321 -2.79 29.48 -14.08
CA VAL A 321 -2.64 30.65 -14.96
C VAL A 321 -2.88 31.95 -14.19
N GLY A 322 -2.24 33.05 -14.59
CA GLY A 322 -2.54 34.38 -14.06
C GLY A 322 -1.99 34.69 -12.66
N ILE A 323 -1.27 33.75 -12.03
CA ILE A 323 -0.59 33.95 -10.74
C ILE A 323 0.79 33.28 -10.76
N LYS A 324 1.76 33.86 -10.04
CA LYS A 324 3.12 33.33 -9.88
C LYS A 324 3.47 33.20 -8.40
N PRO A 325 4.27 32.19 -7.99
CA PRO A 325 4.84 32.13 -6.65
C PRO A 325 5.69 33.36 -6.34
N GLU A 326 5.70 33.81 -5.08
CA GLU A 326 6.69 34.80 -4.59
C GLU A 326 8.11 34.23 -4.65
N PRO A 327 9.17 35.07 -4.69
CA PRO A 327 10.56 34.58 -4.81
C PRO A 327 11.00 33.61 -3.69
N ASN A 328 10.47 33.78 -2.48
CA ASN A 328 10.71 32.89 -1.33
C ASN A 328 9.69 31.76 -1.19
N VAL A 329 8.85 31.51 -2.21
CA VAL A 329 7.98 30.33 -2.27
C VAL A 329 8.66 29.23 -3.07
N MET A 330 8.90 28.09 -2.41
CA MET A 330 9.44 26.88 -3.05
C MET A 330 8.31 25.93 -3.43
N VAL A 331 8.17 25.65 -4.72
CA VAL A 331 7.20 24.67 -5.23
C VAL A 331 7.84 23.28 -5.22
N VAL A 332 7.25 22.35 -4.46
CA VAL A 332 7.68 20.95 -4.39
C VAL A 332 6.82 20.13 -5.36
N LEU A 333 7.35 19.85 -6.55
CA LEU A 333 6.64 19.15 -7.62
C LEU A 333 6.96 17.63 -7.57
N CYS A 334 5.90 16.81 -7.51
CA CYS A 334 6.00 15.38 -7.23
C CYS A 334 5.71 14.51 -8.46
N THR A 335 6.52 13.48 -8.72
CA THR A 335 6.36 12.56 -9.87
C THR A 335 5.54 11.29 -9.54
N ILE A 336 4.62 11.36 -8.57
CA ILE A 336 3.99 10.18 -7.95
C ILE A 336 3.17 9.32 -8.93
N GLU A 337 2.50 9.95 -9.91
CA GLU A 337 1.64 9.24 -10.88
C GLU A 337 2.39 8.76 -12.13
N CYS A 338 3.67 9.10 -12.24
CA CYS A 338 4.46 8.87 -13.43
C CYS A 338 4.84 7.37 -13.57
N ASP A 339 4.85 6.88 -14.80
CA ASP A 339 5.35 5.54 -15.13
C ASP A 339 6.89 5.49 -15.00
N ARG A 340 7.46 4.37 -14.54
CA ARG A 340 8.91 4.12 -14.44
C ARG A 340 9.42 3.14 -15.50
N SER A 341 8.57 2.71 -16.42
CA SER A 341 8.96 1.81 -17.52
C SER A 341 9.73 2.55 -18.62
N LYS A 342 9.50 3.87 -18.75
CA LYS A 342 10.05 4.75 -19.78
C LYS A 342 10.35 6.13 -19.19
N PRO A 343 11.34 6.87 -19.73
CA PRO A 343 11.61 8.25 -19.31
C PRO A 343 10.37 9.14 -19.39
N ILE A 344 10.23 10.07 -18.45
CA ILE A 344 9.09 11.01 -18.39
C ILE A 344 8.98 11.82 -19.69
N ALA A 345 10.12 12.22 -20.25
CA ALA A 345 10.16 13.00 -21.50
C ALA A 345 9.61 12.23 -22.71
N ASP A 346 9.70 10.90 -22.69
CA ASP A 346 9.30 10.02 -23.81
C ASP A 346 7.87 9.51 -23.66
N ASN A 347 7.27 9.64 -22.48
CA ASN A 347 5.92 9.15 -22.20
C ASN A 347 4.85 10.22 -22.46
N GLN A 348 4.20 10.17 -23.62
CA GLN A 348 3.14 11.12 -23.97
C GLN A 348 1.89 11.02 -23.10
N ASN A 349 1.68 9.89 -22.40
CA ASN A 349 0.57 9.73 -21.47
C ASN A 349 0.88 10.36 -20.09
N ASP A 350 2.15 10.69 -19.84
CA ASP A 350 2.58 11.31 -18.59
C ASP A 350 2.45 12.83 -18.68
N LEU A 351 1.54 13.37 -17.86
CA LEU A 351 1.28 14.82 -17.82
C LEU A 351 2.42 15.59 -17.16
N PHE A 352 3.34 14.93 -16.45
CA PHE A 352 4.41 15.59 -15.71
C PHE A 352 5.36 16.39 -16.61
N ASN A 353 5.66 15.91 -17.82
CA ASN A 353 6.51 16.64 -18.78
C ASN A 353 5.90 18.00 -19.17
N ARG A 354 4.56 18.10 -19.21
CA ARG A 354 3.88 19.38 -19.37
C ARG A 354 3.94 20.19 -18.07
N ASP A 355 3.62 19.55 -16.95
CA ASP A 355 3.50 20.23 -15.67
C ASP A 355 4.85 20.88 -15.23
N ILE A 356 6.00 20.22 -15.43
CA ILE A 356 7.32 20.82 -15.15
C ILE A 356 7.66 22.02 -16.05
N LYS A 357 7.26 21.98 -17.33
CA LYS A 357 7.42 23.11 -18.26
C LYS A 357 6.59 24.32 -17.82
N GLU A 358 5.35 24.06 -17.40
CA GLU A 358 4.46 25.12 -16.96
C GLU A 358 4.92 25.72 -15.62
N TRP A 359 5.33 24.90 -14.65
CA TRP A 359 5.86 25.39 -13.36
C TRP A 359 7.17 26.17 -13.49
N SER A 360 8.13 25.66 -14.28
CA SER A 360 9.42 26.34 -14.51
C SER A 360 9.29 27.68 -15.24
N ALA A 361 8.17 27.92 -15.94
CA ALA A 361 7.85 29.23 -16.51
C ALA A 361 7.33 30.24 -15.47
N LEU A 362 6.85 29.77 -14.31
CA LEU A 362 6.31 30.61 -13.25
C LEU A 362 7.34 30.97 -12.17
N THR A 363 8.26 30.06 -11.84
CA THR A 363 9.28 30.24 -10.80
C THR A 363 10.55 29.43 -11.10
N ASP A 364 11.69 29.89 -10.59
CA ASP A 364 12.97 29.16 -10.58
C ASP A 364 13.24 28.45 -9.23
N ASN A 365 12.36 28.61 -8.25
CA ASN A 365 12.45 27.98 -6.93
C ASN A 365 11.61 26.69 -6.89
N ILE A 366 12.09 25.66 -7.58
CA ILE A 366 11.44 24.34 -7.67
C ILE A 366 12.30 23.28 -6.99
N LYS A 367 11.66 22.49 -6.13
CA LYS A 367 12.19 21.22 -5.63
C LYS A 367 11.44 20.08 -6.30
N ILE A 368 12.16 19.12 -6.86
CA ILE A 368 11.54 17.88 -7.33
C ILE A 368 11.56 16.86 -6.21
N TRP A 369 10.40 16.26 -5.98
CA TRP A 369 10.25 15.05 -5.19
C TRP A 369 10.00 13.90 -6.17
N ASP A 370 11.06 13.14 -6.47
CA ASP A 370 10.99 11.96 -7.33
C ASP A 370 10.88 10.66 -6.52
N TYR A 371 10.35 9.61 -7.13
CA TYR A 371 10.06 8.32 -6.50
C TYR A 371 10.76 7.19 -7.26
N VAL A 372 11.67 6.49 -6.59
CA VAL A 372 12.56 5.48 -7.19
C VAL A 372 12.36 4.07 -6.60
N VAL A 373 11.25 3.86 -5.90
CA VAL A 373 10.88 2.62 -5.23
C VAL A 373 9.42 2.24 -5.49
N GLN A 374 9.06 0.99 -5.22
CA GLN A 374 7.69 0.51 -5.19
C GLN A 374 7.18 0.40 -3.74
N PHE A 375 6.30 1.30 -3.31
CA PHE A 375 5.81 1.40 -1.91
C PHE A 375 4.96 0.22 -1.46
N SER A 376 4.20 -0.36 -2.38
CA SER A 376 3.38 -1.55 -2.11
C SER A 376 4.22 -2.79 -1.81
N CYS A 377 5.48 -2.82 -2.24
CA CYS A 377 6.45 -3.84 -1.89
C CYS A 377 7.88 -3.39 -2.19
N TYR A 378 8.62 -2.93 -1.17
CA TYR A 378 10.02 -2.52 -1.27
C TYR A 378 10.92 -3.65 -1.78
N THR A 379 10.65 -4.88 -1.35
CA THR A 379 11.44 -6.06 -1.69
C THR A 379 11.00 -6.73 -2.99
N ASN A 380 10.22 -6.07 -3.85
CA ASN A 380 9.92 -6.59 -5.19
C ASN A 380 10.99 -6.12 -6.19
N PRO A 381 11.40 -6.92 -7.20
CA PRO A 381 12.23 -6.42 -8.28
C PRO A 381 11.59 -5.18 -8.92
N PHE A 382 12.36 -4.10 -9.05
CA PHE A 382 11.90 -2.81 -9.54
C PHE A 382 12.93 -2.20 -10.51
N PRO A 383 12.97 -2.68 -11.77
CA PRO A 383 14.02 -2.37 -12.74
C PRO A 383 13.87 -0.98 -13.40
N ASN A 384 13.91 0.08 -12.60
CA ASN A 384 13.71 1.47 -13.03
C ASN A 384 15.02 2.24 -13.36
N PHE A 385 16.17 1.57 -13.51
CA PHE A 385 17.45 2.25 -13.71
C PHE A 385 17.53 3.06 -15.01
N ASN A 386 16.85 2.61 -16.07
CA ASN A 386 16.87 3.27 -17.39
C ASN A 386 16.21 4.66 -17.39
N VAL A 387 15.37 4.98 -16.39
CA VAL A 387 14.67 6.27 -16.34
C VAL A 387 15.39 7.29 -15.46
N LEU A 388 16.30 6.86 -14.57
CA LEU A 388 16.93 7.74 -13.58
C LEU A 388 17.67 8.92 -14.22
N GLN A 389 18.65 8.64 -15.10
CA GLN A 389 19.42 9.70 -15.75
C GLN A 389 18.55 10.59 -16.68
N PRO A 390 17.73 10.05 -17.59
CA PRO A 390 16.87 10.87 -18.43
C PRO A 390 15.93 11.79 -17.63
N ASN A 391 15.36 11.31 -16.52
CA ASN A 391 14.49 12.11 -15.67
C ASN A 391 15.27 13.23 -14.96
N ILE A 392 16.43 12.93 -14.37
CA ILE A 392 17.30 13.96 -13.75
C ILE A 392 17.70 15.03 -14.77
N LYS A 393 18.04 14.64 -16.01
CA LYS A 393 18.32 15.60 -17.10
C LYS A 393 17.11 16.47 -17.41
N LEU A 394 15.92 15.87 -17.54
CA LEU A 394 14.69 16.63 -17.75
C LEU A 394 14.48 17.68 -16.65
N PHE A 395 14.73 17.33 -15.39
CA PHE A 395 14.58 18.26 -14.27
C PHE A 395 15.57 19.43 -14.37
N VAL A 396 16.84 19.12 -14.62
CA VAL A 396 17.91 20.11 -14.76
C VAL A 396 17.69 21.03 -15.97
N ASP A 397 17.23 20.48 -17.09
CA ASP A 397 16.91 21.25 -18.31
C ASP A 397 15.78 22.27 -18.07
N HIS A 398 14.97 22.07 -17.03
CA HIS A 398 13.91 23.00 -16.59
C HIS A 398 14.31 23.82 -15.34
N GLY A 399 15.61 23.92 -15.05
CA GLY A 399 16.14 24.82 -14.03
C GLY A 399 16.02 24.32 -12.59
N VAL A 400 15.68 23.05 -12.36
CA VAL A 400 15.60 22.47 -11.02
C VAL A 400 16.98 22.42 -10.37
N LYS A 401 17.07 22.96 -9.15
CA LYS A 401 18.31 22.98 -8.34
C LYS A 401 18.19 22.21 -7.03
N SER A 402 17.02 21.65 -6.72
CA SER A 402 16.77 20.89 -5.50
C SER A 402 16.05 19.59 -5.83
N LEU A 403 16.64 18.46 -5.43
CA LEU A 403 16.15 17.14 -5.75
C LEU A 403 16.12 16.26 -4.50
N PHE A 404 14.96 15.65 -4.27
CA PHE A 404 14.72 14.64 -3.25
C PHE A 404 14.27 13.36 -3.96
N GLU A 405 15.09 12.31 -3.89
CA GLU A 405 14.82 11.00 -4.46
C GLU A 405 14.27 10.08 -3.37
N GLN A 406 12.96 9.82 -3.39
CA GLN A 406 12.32 8.96 -2.40
C GLN A 406 12.49 7.48 -2.74
N GLY A 407 13.24 6.80 -1.87
CA GLY A 407 13.30 5.34 -1.82
C GLY A 407 12.49 4.76 -0.64
N SER A 408 12.93 3.59 -0.17
CA SER A 408 12.28 2.81 0.90
C SER A 408 12.52 3.34 2.34
N GLY A 409 13.19 4.49 2.49
CA GLY A 409 13.52 5.06 3.79
C GLY A 409 14.58 4.23 4.53
N ASN A 410 14.22 3.68 5.69
CA ASN A 410 15.14 2.85 6.50
C ASN A 410 15.19 1.38 6.07
N SER A 411 14.17 0.88 5.37
CA SER A 411 14.13 -0.53 4.96
C SER A 411 14.82 -0.72 3.62
N TRP A 412 15.38 -1.90 3.36
CA TRP A 412 16.02 -2.18 2.08
C TRP A 412 14.99 -2.39 0.96
N SER A 413 15.41 -2.11 -0.27
CA SER A 413 14.65 -2.35 -1.50
C SER A 413 15.51 -3.01 -2.56
N ASP A 414 14.91 -3.38 -3.70
CA ASP A 414 15.65 -3.94 -4.84
C ASP A 414 16.85 -3.08 -5.26
N MET A 415 18.02 -3.72 -5.24
CA MET A 415 19.34 -3.15 -5.57
C MET A 415 19.60 -1.75 -4.99
N HIS A 416 19.21 -1.53 -3.73
CA HIS A 416 19.22 -0.19 -3.15
C HIS A 416 20.62 0.45 -3.06
N GLU A 417 21.68 -0.33 -2.87
CA GLU A 417 23.05 0.19 -2.82
C GLU A 417 23.49 0.68 -4.20
N LEU A 418 23.26 -0.11 -5.26
CA LEU A 418 23.53 0.29 -6.63
C LEU A 418 22.71 1.54 -6.99
N LYS A 419 21.43 1.58 -6.60
CA LYS A 419 20.54 2.71 -6.84
C LYS A 419 21.05 3.98 -6.15
N ALA A 420 21.46 3.88 -4.88
CA ALA A 420 22.04 4.99 -4.15
C ALA A 420 23.34 5.49 -4.80
N TYR A 421 24.23 4.58 -5.19
CA TYR A 421 25.48 4.93 -5.87
C TYR A 421 25.24 5.65 -7.20
N VAL A 422 24.37 5.10 -8.05
CA VAL A 422 24.04 5.67 -9.36
C VAL A 422 23.39 7.05 -9.21
N LEU A 423 22.37 7.18 -8.36
CA LEU A 423 21.69 8.46 -8.14
C LEU A 423 22.65 9.50 -7.58
N ALA A 424 23.51 9.16 -6.61
CA ALA A 424 24.45 10.12 -6.06
C ALA A 424 25.41 10.69 -7.12
N LYS A 425 25.95 9.83 -8.00
CA LYS A 425 26.82 10.28 -9.11
C LYS A 425 26.05 11.12 -10.15
N LEU A 426 24.80 10.74 -10.48
CA LEU A 426 23.97 11.46 -11.46
C LEU A 426 23.46 12.81 -10.94
N MET A 427 23.14 12.92 -9.65
CA MET A 427 22.73 14.19 -9.05
C MET A 427 23.89 15.19 -8.95
N TRP A 428 25.14 14.71 -8.87
CA TRP A 428 26.32 15.55 -8.99
C TRP A 428 26.58 15.95 -10.45
N ASN A 429 26.59 14.97 -11.36
CA ASN A 429 26.79 15.19 -12.78
C ASN A 429 25.75 14.42 -13.62
N PRO A 430 24.66 15.07 -14.05
CA PRO A 430 23.62 14.46 -14.86
C PRO A 430 24.13 13.90 -16.20
N ASN A 431 25.26 14.40 -16.70
CA ASN A 431 25.85 14.01 -17.98
C ASN A 431 26.88 12.88 -17.86
N ALA A 432 27.09 12.32 -16.67
CA ALA A 432 28.01 11.20 -16.48
C ALA A 432 27.61 9.96 -17.28
N ASP A 433 28.57 9.10 -17.62
CA ASP A 433 28.29 7.83 -18.29
C ASP A 433 27.68 6.83 -17.28
N VAL A 434 26.35 6.69 -17.33
CA VAL A 434 25.59 5.86 -16.40
C VAL A 434 25.96 4.38 -16.50
N ASN A 435 26.28 3.88 -17.70
CA ASN A 435 26.68 2.49 -17.90
C ASN A 435 28.05 2.23 -17.28
N LYS A 436 28.97 3.19 -17.39
CA LYS A 436 30.27 3.10 -16.70
C LYS A 436 30.08 3.09 -15.18
N ILE A 437 29.21 3.94 -14.63
CA ILE A 437 28.93 4.00 -13.19
C ILE A 437 28.34 2.67 -12.69
N ILE A 438 27.34 2.13 -13.40
CA ILE A 438 26.71 0.84 -13.06
C ILE A 438 27.74 -0.29 -13.09
N ASN A 439 28.54 -0.36 -14.16
CA ASN A 439 29.57 -1.39 -14.29
C ASN A 439 30.64 -1.26 -13.20
N GLU A 440 31.14 -0.05 -12.93
CA GLU A 440 32.12 0.18 -11.86
C GLU A 440 31.60 -0.35 -10.52
N PHE A 441 30.36 -0.02 -10.16
CA PHE A 441 29.73 -0.54 -8.95
C PHE A 441 29.60 -2.07 -9.00
N ILE A 442 29.01 -2.65 -10.05
CA ILE A 442 28.71 -4.08 -10.07
C ILE A 442 30.00 -4.92 -10.03
N TYR A 443 31.03 -4.54 -10.78
CA TYR A 443 32.31 -5.24 -10.78
C TYR A 443 33.08 -5.08 -9.46
N GLY A 444 33.05 -3.89 -8.86
CA GLY A 444 33.71 -3.66 -7.57
C GLY A 444 32.96 -4.25 -6.37
N TYR A 445 31.64 -4.22 -6.39
CA TYR A 445 30.80 -4.64 -5.26
C TYR A 445 30.60 -6.16 -5.18
N TYR A 446 30.46 -6.83 -6.32
CA TYR A 446 30.17 -8.28 -6.40
C TYR A 446 31.37 -9.16 -6.79
N GLY A 447 32.51 -8.57 -7.15
CA GLY A 447 33.73 -9.33 -7.48
C GLY A 447 33.50 -10.34 -8.61
N LYS A 448 33.84 -11.62 -8.39
CA LYS A 448 33.70 -12.67 -9.43
C LYS A 448 32.26 -12.92 -9.89
N ALA A 449 31.28 -12.58 -9.04
CA ALA A 449 29.87 -12.73 -9.35
C ALA A 449 29.32 -11.62 -10.26
N ALA A 450 30.07 -10.53 -10.46
CA ALA A 450 29.63 -9.34 -11.20
C ALA A 450 29.06 -9.65 -12.59
N GLN A 451 29.69 -10.54 -13.34
CA GLN A 451 29.23 -10.94 -14.68
C GLN A 451 27.82 -11.56 -14.69
N TYR A 452 27.40 -12.20 -13.60
CA TYR A 452 26.07 -12.78 -13.46
C TYR A 452 25.06 -11.73 -12.97
N ILE A 453 25.49 -10.85 -12.06
CA ILE A 453 24.64 -9.75 -11.57
C ILE A 453 24.33 -8.76 -12.71
N ILE A 454 25.31 -8.42 -13.56
CA ILE A 454 25.06 -7.57 -14.74
C ILE A 454 24.12 -8.27 -15.72
N GLN A 455 24.26 -9.58 -15.93
CA GLN A 455 23.34 -10.35 -16.78
C GLN A 455 21.90 -10.28 -16.24
N TYR A 456 21.69 -10.51 -14.94
CA TYR A 456 20.38 -10.38 -14.29
C TYR A 456 19.82 -8.96 -14.42
N PHE A 457 20.67 -7.95 -14.20
CA PHE A 457 20.31 -6.55 -14.34
C PHE A 457 19.82 -6.22 -15.76
N GLU A 458 20.62 -6.53 -16.78
CA GLU A 458 20.32 -6.20 -18.18
C GLU A 458 19.05 -6.90 -18.69
N ILE A 459 18.83 -8.18 -18.33
CA ILE A 459 17.63 -8.90 -18.75
C ILE A 459 16.37 -8.26 -18.17
N ARG A 460 16.36 -7.89 -16.87
CA ARG A 460 15.21 -7.22 -16.26
C ARG A 460 14.92 -5.85 -16.87
N GLN A 461 15.97 -5.04 -17.07
CA GLN A 461 15.84 -3.73 -17.72
C GLN A 461 15.25 -3.87 -19.13
N SER A 462 15.74 -4.84 -19.91
CA SER A 462 15.26 -5.12 -21.27
C SER A 462 13.83 -5.66 -21.28
N ALA A 463 13.46 -6.51 -20.33
CA ALA A 463 12.12 -7.09 -20.23
C ALA A 463 11.04 -6.01 -20.01
N VAL A 464 11.32 -4.99 -19.18
CA VAL A 464 10.42 -3.84 -19.02
C VAL A 464 10.33 -3.00 -20.29
N GLN A 465 11.46 -2.71 -20.94
CA GLN A 465 11.48 -1.88 -22.15
C GLN A 465 10.75 -2.52 -23.34
N ASN A 466 10.79 -3.86 -23.43
CA ASN A 466 10.12 -4.62 -24.49
C ASN A 466 8.65 -4.93 -24.18
N SER A 467 8.16 -4.53 -23.01
CA SER A 467 6.80 -4.74 -22.53
C SER A 467 5.94 -3.50 -22.77
N ASN A 468 4.62 -3.71 -22.87
CA ASN A 468 3.62 -2.63 -22.83
C ASN A 468 3.03 -2.41 -21.43
N ASP A 469 3.37 -3.26 -20.46
CA ASP A 469 2.98 -3.08 -19.07
C ASP A 469 3.79 -1.93 -18.44
N GLY A 470 3.10 -1.06 -17.69
CA GLY A 470 3.74 0.02 -16.94
C GLY A 470 4.49 -0.49 -15.71
N LEU A 471 5.42 0.33 -15.20
CA LEU A 471 6.15 0.09 -13.96
C LEU A 471 5.76 1.20 -12.96
N ILE A 472 4.77 0.92 -12.13
CA ILE A 472 4.20 1.88 -11.18
C ILE A 472 4.69 1.64 -9.74
N ILE A 473 4.73 2.70 -8.95
CA ILE A 473 5.21 2.68 -7.56
C ILE A 473 4.24 2.00 -6.58
N TYR A 474 2.97 1.80 -6.97
CA TYR A 474 1.98 1.02 -6.22
C TYR A 474 1.63 -0.30 -6.93
N GLY A 475 2.64 -0.95 -7.53
CA GLY A 475 2.53 -2.28 -8.13
C GLY A 475 2.89 -3.42 -7.17
N TYR A 476 2.73 -4.66 -7.63
CA TYR A 476 2.96 -5.88 -6.84
C TYR A 476 3.61 -6.95 -7.74
N PRO A 477 4.32 -7.99 -7.26
CA PRO A 477 4.89 -9.04 -8.13
C PRO A 477 3.98 -9.51 -9.29
N ARG A 478 2.68 -9.68 -9.04
CA ARG A 478 1.69 -10.05 -10.06
C ARG A 478 1.60 -9.04 -11.22
N THR A 479 1.79 -7.74 -10.98
CA THR A 479 1.74 -6.71 -12.03
C THR A 479 2.88 -6.84 -13.03
N GLY A 480 3.98 -7.50 -12.66
CA GLY A 480 5.12 -7.77 -13.55
C GLY A 480 5.05 -9.12 -14.28
N ILE A 481 4.00 -9.93 -14.07
CA ILE A 481 3.97 -11.35 -14.52
C ILE A 481 3.99 -11.51 -16.04
N ASN A 482 3.57 -10.50 -16.79
CA ASN A 482 3.59 -10.49 -18.26
C ASN A 482 4.79 -9.72 -18.84
N SER A 483 5.67 -9.18 -17.98
CA SER A 483 6.80 -8.34 -18.38
C SER A 483 8.13 -8.84 -17.80
N TYR A 484 8.59 -8.29 -16.68
CA TYR A 484 9.90 -8.58 -16.09
C TYR A 484 9.87 -9.69 -15.03
N LEU A 485 8.70 -10.25 -14.72
CA LEU A 485 8.52 -11.38 -13.80
C LEU A 485 7.75 -12.54 -14.46
N THR A 486 7.96 -12.75 -15.76
CA THR A 486 7.36 -13.92 -16.42
C THR A 486 7.88 -15.22 -15.80
N PRO A 487 7.07 -16.30 -15.80
CA PRO A 487 7.50 -17.61 -15.29
C PRO A 487 8.85 -18.09 -15.83
N ALA A 488 9.11 -17.87 -17.12
CA ALA A 488 10.37 -18.23 -17.75
C ALA A 488 11.55 -17.40 -17.21
N LEU A 489 11.36 -16.08 -17.08
CA LEU A 489 12.37 -15.17 -16.57
C LEU A 489 12.71 -15.46 -15.09
N LEU A 490 11.72 -15.77 -14.25
CA LEU A 490 11.97 -16.11 -12.84
C LEU A 490 12.88 -17.36 -12.69
N MET A 491 12.71 -18.34 -13.58
CA MET A 491 13.57 -19.53 -13.61
C MET A 491 14.96 -19.20 -14.14
N GLU A 492 15.06 -18.37 -15.18
CA GLU A 492 16.34 -17.88 -15.69
C GLU A 492 17.12 -17.11 -14.62
N TYR A 493 16.45 -16.21 -13.89
CA TYR A 493 17.04 -15.44 -12.80
C TYR A 493 17.54 -16.34 -11.68
N THR A 494 16.77 -17.37 -11.30
CA THR A 494 17.21 -18.37 -10.31
C THR A 494 18.54 -19.00 -10.75
N GLN A 495 18.66 -19.43 -12.01
CA GLN A 495 19.89 -20.04 -12.52
C GLN A 495 21.08 -19.06 -12.57
N ILE A 496 20.81 -17.78 -12.87
CA ILE A 496 21.85 -16.74 -12.85
C ILE A 496 22.37 -16.54 -11.43
N PHE A 497 21.49 -16.45 -10.43
CA PHE A 497 21.90 -16.32 -9.03
C PHE A 497 22.60 -17.57 -8.50
N ASP A 498 22.19 -18.77 -8.89
CA ASP A 498 22.89 -20.00 -8.51
C ASP A 498 24.36 -19.99 -9.02
N LYS A 499 24.60 -19.52 -10.25
CA LYS A 499 25.95 -19.33 -10.79
C LYS A 499 26.72 -18.20 -10.08
N ALA A 500 26.02 -17.11 -9.76
CA ALA A 500 26.59 -15.98 -9.03
C ALA A 500 27.11 -16.43 -7.66
N GLU A 501 26.27 -17.08 -6.84
CA GLU A 501 26.64 -17.59 -5.52
C GLU A 501 27.78 -18.59 -5.62
N GLN A 502 27.71 -19.53 -6.56
CA GLN A 502 28.77 -20.53 -6.74
C GLN A 502 30.14 -19.91 -7.09
N SER A 503 30.17 -18.78 -7.80
CA SER A 503 31.40 -18.11 -8.20
C SER A 503 32.15 -17.40 -7.06
N VAL A 504 31.45 -17.16 -5.94
CA VAL A 504 31.97 -16.48 -4.75
C VAL A 504 31.72 -17.29 -3.46
N ILE A 505 31.47 -18.59 -3.59
CA ILE A 505 31.09 -19.45 -2.44
C ILE A 505 32.17 -19.45 -1.34
N ASP A 506 33.44 -19.30 -1.72
CA ASP A 506 34.60 -19.26 -0.83
C ASP A 506 34.94 -17.85 -0.33
N ASP A 507 34.15 -16.83 -0.71
CA ASP A 507 34.33 -15.44 -0.29
C ASP A 507 33.06 -14.94 0.42
N PRO A 508 32.99 -15.07 1.77
CA PRO A 508 31.80 -14.74 2.54
C PRO A 508 31.27 -13.32 2.30
N LYS A 509 32.18 -12.34 2.09
CA LYS A 509 31.82 -10.93 1.85
C LYS A 509 31.04 -10.77 0.56
N TYR A 510 31.49 -11.40 -0.53
CA TYR A 510 30.76 -11.32 -1.81
C TYR A 510 29.53 -12.23 -1.82
N LEU A 511 29.59 -13.40 -1.17
CA LEU A 511 28.45 -14.31 -1.08
C LEU A 511 27.25 -13.66 -0.39
N GLU A 512 27.47 -12.96 0.73
CA GLU A 512 26.43 -12.23 1.44
C GLU A 512 25.74 -11.19 0.54
N ARG A 513 26.51 -10.43 -0.24
CA ARG A 513 25.99 -9.42 -1.18
C ARG A 513 25.17 -10.04 -2.31
N VAL A 514 25.64 -11.16 -2.86
CA VAL A 514 24.91 -11.87 -3.91
C VAL A 514 23.58 -12.40 -3.36
N ARG A 515 23.57 -12.95 -2.14
CA ARG A 515 22.34 -13.40 -1.48
C ARG A 515 21.39 -12.25 -1.16
N ALA A 516 21.92 -11.12 -0.71
CA ALA A 516 21.14 -9.90 -0.49
C ALA A 516 20.44 -9.44 -1.78
N ALA A 517 21.16 -9.42 -2.90
CA ALA A 517 20.60 -9.10 -4.22
C ALA A 517 19.57 -10.13 -4.73
N ARG A 518 19.59 -11.37 -4.22
CA ARG A 518 18.64 -12.43 -4.56
C ARG A 518 17.32 -12.31 -3.80
N ILE A 519 17.28 -11.66 -2.64
CA ILE A 519 16.08 -11.57 -1.79
C ILE A 519 14.84 -11.12 -2.57
N PRO A 520 14.89 -10.06 -3.41
CA PRO A 520 13.70 -9.64 -4.15
C PRO A 520 13.16 -10.69 -5.13
N LEU A 521 14.04 -11.48 -5.74
CA LEU A 521 13.64 -12.56 -6.63
C LEU A 521 12.86 -13.64 -5.86
N GLU A 522 13.33 -14.04 -4.69
CA GLU A 522 12.67 -15.07 -3.87
C GLU A 522 11.29 -14.61 -3.41
N TYR A 523 11.17 -13.36 -2.98
CA TYR A 523 9.87 -12.75 -2.66
C TYR A 523 8.91 -12.80 -3.85
N ALA A 524 9.35 -12.36 -5.04
CA ALA A 524 8.51 -12.37 -6.23
C ALA A 524 8.07 -13.79 -6.63
N ILE A 525 8.94 -14.78 -6.51
CA ILE A 525 8.62 -16.19 -6.78
C ILE A 525 7.55 -16.70 -5.80
N LEU A 526 7.69 -16.43 -4.50
CA LEU A 526 6.73 -16.85 -3.48
C LEU A 526 5.34 -16.25 -3.74
N GLU A 527 5.28 -14.96 -4.05
CA GLU A 527 4.01 -14.28 -4.33
C GLU A 527 3.37 -14.76 -5.65
N ILE A 528 4.16 -14.97 -6.71
CA ILE A 528 3.64 -15.49 -7.99
C ILE A 528 3.21 -16.95 -7.86
N ALA A 529 3.87 -17.76 -7.03
CA ALA A 529 3.53 -19.16 -6.81
C ALA A 529 2.14 -19.35 -6.16
N LYS A 530 1.59 -18.32 -5.49
CA LYS A 530 0.21 -18.31 -4.99
C LYS A 530 -0.82 -18.46 -6.10
N LEU A 531 -0.48 -18.11 -7.34
CA LEU A 531 -1.35 -18.25 -8.52
C LEU A 531 -1.35 -19.67 -9.11
N ASN A 532 -0.50 -20.57 -8.61
CA ASN A 532 -0.36 -21.95 -9.13
C ASN A 532 -0.13 -22.01 -10.65
N VAL A 533 0.81 -21.19 -11.15
CA VAL A 533 1.02 -20.97 -12.58
C VAL A 533 1.48 -22.24 -13.31
N ASN A 534 2.45 -22.96 -12.74
CA ASN A 534 2.99 -24.21 -13.28
C ASN A 534 3.69 -25.02 -12.18
N ASP A 535 4.29 -26.16 -12.53
CA ASP A 535 4.93 -27.08 -11.59
C ASP A 535 6.08 -26.45 -10.76
N ASP A 536 6.79 -25.47 -11.31
CA ASP A 536 7.87 -24.76 -10.62
C ASP A 536 7.39 -23.53 -9.84
N LEU A 537 6.20 -23.01 -10.17
CA LEU A 537 5.56 -21.83 -9.58
C LEU A 537 4.16 -22.17 -9.05
N ARG A 538 4.09 -23.21 -8.23
CA ARG A 538 2.90 -23.57 -7.45
C ARG A 538 3.26 -23.85 -6.00
N ILE A 539 2.38 -23.44 -5.11
CA ILE A 539 2.49 -23.74 -3.68
C ILE A 539 1.89 -25.10 -3.37
N PHE A 540 0.73 -25.40 -3.94
CA PHE A 540 0.00 -26.62 -3.60
C PHE A 540 0.12 -27.68 -4.70
N ILE A 541 0.40 -28.91 -4.29
CA ILE A 541 0.45 -30.10 -5.14
C ILE A 541 -0.74 -30.97 -4.74
N PRO A 542 -1.81 -31.05 -5.56
CA PRO A 542 -2.98 -31.86 -5.24
C PRO A 542 -2.62 -33.35 -5.12
N ASN A 543 -3.14 -34.04 -4.10
CA ASN A 543 -3.11 -35.50 -3.96
C ASN A 543 -4.56 -36.05 -3.90
N GLU A 544 -4.75 -37.37 -3.75
CA GLU A 544 -6.06 -38.02 -3.98
C GLU A 544 -7.21 -37.47 -3.12
N ASN A 545 -6.94 -37.01 -1.89
CA ASN A 545 -7.96 -36.50 -0.96
C ASN A 545 -7.59 -35.17 -0.28
N ASP A 546 -6.41 -34.62 -0.56
CA ASP A 546 -5.85 -33.44 0.12
C ASP A 546 -4.82 -32.72 -0.80
N PHE A 547 -3.93 -31.92 -0.24
CA PHE A 547 -2.81 -31.30 -0.92
C PHE A 547 -1.50 -31.42 -0.12
N ASP A 548 -0.39 -31.44 -0.84
CA ASP A 548 0.95 -31.28 -0.26
C ASP A 548 1.49 -29.87 -0.58
N VAL A 549 2.27 -29.32 0.34
CA VAL A 549 2.99 -28.05 0.10
C VAL A 549 4.28 -28.34 -0.65
N ASN A 550 4.51 -27.61 -1.73
CA ASN A 550 5.72 -27.74 -2.54
C ASN A 550 6.96 -27.39 -1.70
N LYS A 551 7.80 -28.40 -1.42
CA LYS A 551 9.02 -28.26 -0.61
C LYS A 551 9.95 -27.15 -1.12
N LYS A 552 9.99 -26.91 -2.43
CA LYS A 552 10.77 -25.80 -3.01
C LYS A 552 10.30 -24.44 -2.49
N MET A 553 8.99 -24.24 -2.29
CA MET A 553 8.45 -22.98 -1.77
C MET A 553 8.76 -22.78 -0.29
N ILE A 554 8.81 -23.87 0.49
CA ILE A 554 9.26 -23.83 1.90
C ILE A 554 10.73 -23.40 1.95
N GLU A 555 11.60 -24.04 1.16
CA GLU A 555 13.03 -23.72 1.13
C GLU A 555 13.31 -22.28 0.65
N ARG A 556 12.52 -21.77 -0.31
CA ARG A 556 12.59 -20.36 -0.75
C ARG A 556 12.12 -19.39 0.33
N LEU A 557 11.07 -19.73 1.07
CA LEU A 557 10.61 -18.91 2.20
C LEU A 557 11.69 -18.84 3.30
N ASP A 558 12.30 -19.97 3.65
CA ASP A 558 13.38 -20.01 4.64
C ASP A 558 14.59 -19.18 4.18
N PHE A 559 14.96 -19.28 2.90
CA PHE A 559 16.02 -18.43 2.33
C PHE A 559 15.64 -16.94 2.41
N PHE A 560 14.43 -16.57 1.99
CA PHE A 560 13.96 -15.18 2.01
C PHE A 560 14.03 -14.61 3.41
N VAL A 561 13.42 -15.27 4.40
CA VAL A 561 13.32 -14.78 5.78
C VAL A 561 14.69 -14.67 6.42
N SER A 562 15.53 -15.71 6.30
CA SER A 562 16.86 -15.71 6.91
C SER A 562 17.75 -14.60 6.36
N ASN A 563 17.82 -14.43 5.04
CA ASN A 563 18.67 -13.41 4.42
C ASN A 563 18.07 -12.00 4.57
N ALA A 564 16.74 -11.85 4.59
CA ALA A 564 16.08 -10.58 4.89
C ALA A 564 16.41 -10.09 6.31
N ASN A 565 16.40 -11.00 7.29
CA ASN A 565 16.77 -10.67 8.66
C ASN A 565 18.28 -10.36 8.81
N ILE A 566 19.16 -11.10 8.11
CA ILE A 566 20.62 -10.84 8.11
C ILE A 566 20.93 -9.46 7.51
N THR A 567 20.27 -9.10 6.42
CA THR A 567 20.49 -7.82 5.71
C THR A 567 19.84 -6.62 6.39
N GLY A 568 18.96 -6.84 7.38
CA GLY A 568 18.30 -5.76 8.12
C GLY A 568 17.07 -5.19 7.41
N ILE A 569 16.33 -6.02 6.65
CA ILE A 569 15.00 -5.64 6.13
C ILE A 569 14.03 -5.54 7.30
N GLU A 570 13.66 -4.32 7.69
CA GLU A 570 12.69 -4.08 8.77
C GLU A 570 11.24 -4.27 8.30
N ARG A 571 10.95 -3.87 7.06
CA ARG A 571 9.60 -3.95 6.47
C ARG A 571 9.64 -4.22 4.97
N ILE A 572 8.71 -5.05 4.50
CA ILE A 572 8.53 -5.46 3.10
C ILE A 572 7.76 -4.40 2.31
N HIS A 573 6.91 -3.59 2.94
CA HIS A 573 6.15 -2.52 2.28
C HIS A 573 5.94 -1.30 3.20
N GLU A 574 5.45 -0.20 2.64
CA GLU A 574 5.34 1.11 3.32
C GLU A 574 4.49 1.06 4.58
N ARG A 575 3.32 0.40 4.51
CA ARG A 575 2.36 0.27 5.62
C ARG A 575 2.79 -0.67 6.76
N GLY A 576 3.97 -1.29 6.65
CA GLY A 576 4.52 -2.21 7.65
C GLY A 576 4.18 -3.68 7.41
N LEU A 577 5.21 -4.53 7.37
CA LEU A 577 5.15 -5.99 7.39
C LEU A 577 6.59 -6.50 7.50
N SER A 578 6.99 -7.07 8.62
CA SER A 578 8.35 -7.61 8.80
C SER A 578 8.53 -8.96 8.06
N PRO A 579 9.77 -9.38 7.77
CA PRO A 579 10.03 -10.71 7.22
C PRO A 579 9.44 -11.86 8.05
N ASP A 580 9.46 -11.76 9.38
CA ASP A 580 8.92 -12.78 10.28
C ASP A 580 7.38 -12.81 10.30
N GLU A 581 6.73 -11.64 10.18
CA GLU A 581 5.28 -11.57 10.00
C GLU A 581 4.87 -12.15 8.65
N TYR A 582 5.61 -11.84 7.58
CA TYR A 582 5.40 -12.45 6.27
C TYR A 582 5.61 -13.96 6.29
N ASN A 583 6.64 -14.46 6.99
CA ASN A 583 6.81 -15.89 7.24
C ASN A 583 5.56 -16.48 7.90
N SER A 584 5.06 -15.85 8.96
CA SER A 584 3.87 -16.31 9.67
C SER A 584 2.63 -16.35 8.76
N GLN A 585 2.46 -15.34 7.90
CA GLN A 585 1.37 -15.30 6.91
C GLN A 585 1.52 -16.40 5.86
N MET A 586 2.71 -16.60 5.30
CA MET A 586 2.98 -17.64 4.30
C MET A 586 2.85 -19.04 4.89
N GLN A 587 3.32 -19.28 6.12
CA GLN A 587 3.15 -20.55 6.81
C GLN A 587 1.66 -20.85 7.09
N LYS A 588 0.86 -19.82 7.42
CA LYS A 588 -0.59 -19.98 7.51
C LYS A 588 -1.19 -20.31 6.14
N TYR A 589 -0.79 -19.60 5.09
CA TYR A 589 -1.25 -19.88 3.74
C TYR A 589 -0.88 -21.30 3.30
N PHE A 590 0.32 -21.80 3.59
CA PHE A 590 0.71 -23.18 3.34
C PHE A 590 -0.20 -24.22 4.01
N ARG A 591 -0.83 -23.90 5.15
CA ARG A 591 -1.75 -24.82 5.85
C ARG A 591 -3.20 -24.69 5.40
N GLU A 592 -3.64 -23.48 5.07
CA GLU A 592 -5.06 -23.13 4.96
C GLU A 592 -5.44 -22.54 3.58
N GLY A 593 -4.45 -22.26 2.73
CA GLY A 593 -4.62 -21.52 1.49
C GLY A 593 -5.34 -22.29 0.38
N MET A 594 -5.48 -23.61 0.53
CA MET A 594 -6.24 -24.47 -0.39
C MET A 594 -7.26 -25.32 0.38
N ILE A 595 -8.45 -25.47 -0.21
CA ILE A 595 -9.54 -26.28 0.33
C ILE A 595 -10.12 -27.13 -0.81
N ILE A 596 -10.13 -28.45 -0.63
CA ILE A 596 -10.82 -29.37 -1.54
C ILE A 596 -12.32 -29.38 -1.20
N HIS A 597 -13.07 -28.41 -1.73
CA HIS A 597 -14.52 -28.31 -1.54
C HIS A 597 -15.30 -29.20 -2.54
N LYS A 598 -16.61 -29.40 -2.34
CA LYS A 598 -17.47 -30.20 -3.23
C LYS A 598 -17.51 -29.71 -4.70
N GLY A 599 -17.13 -28.44 -4.91
CA GLY A 599 -17.04 -27.82 -6.23
C GLY A 599 -15.68 -27.97 -6.89
N TYR A 600 -14.65 -28.50 -6.20
CA TYR A 600 -13.31 -28.60 -6.73
C TYR A 600 -13.28 -29.35 -8.08
N LYS A 601 -12.63 -28.76 -9.09
CA LYS A 601 -12.55 -29.25 -10.48
C LYS A 601 -13.91 -29.50 -11.17
N LYS A 602 -15.01 -28.95 -10.67
CA LYS A 602 -16.29 -29.00 -11.39
C LYS A 602 -16.27 -28.03 -12.56
N ASN A 603 -17.01 -28.35 -13.62
CA ASN A 603 -17.17 -27.46 -14.74
C ASN A 603 -18.05 -26.28 -14.34
N ILE A 604 -17.69 -25.07 -14.78
CA ILE A 604 -18.43 -23.84 -14.55
C ILE A 604 -18.70 -23.15 -15.88
N GLU A 605 -19.88 -22.58 -15.99
CA GLU A 605 -20.24 -21.66 -17.06
C GLU A 605 -20.28 -20.24 -16.49
N ILE A 606 -19.55 -19.31 -17.12
CA ILE A 606 -19.56 -17.90 -16.74
C ILE A 606 -20.62 -17.19 -17.57
N LEU A 607 -21.62 -16.61 -16.88
CA LEU A 607 -22.77 -15.95 -17.51
C LEU A 607 -22.60 -14.43 -17.64
N SER A 608 -21.56 -13.86 -17.04
CA SER A 608 -21.29 -12.42 -17.01
C SER A 608 -19.80 -12.17 -17.19
N ASP A 609 -19.46 -11.09 -17.90
CA ASP A 609 -18.07 -10.77 -18.17
C ASP A 609 -17.30 -10.54 -16.86
N ILE A 610 -16.12 -11.15 -16.79
CA ILE A 610 -15.20 -10.99 -15.66
C ILE A 610 -14.62 -9.58 -15.73
N HIS A 611 -14.67 -8.86 -14.62
CA HIS A 611 -14.15 -7.52 -14.54
C HIS A 611 -12.63 -7.52 -14.82
N PRO A 612 -12.13 -6.65 -15.72
CA PRO A 612 -10.73 -6.70 -16.18
C PRO A 612 -9.70 -6.53 -15.06
N ASN A 613 -10.06 -5.82 -13.97
CA ASN A 613 -9.16 -5.62 -12.82
C ASN A 613 -9.16 -6.79 -11.80
N TYR A 614 -10.09 -7.75 -11.92
CA TYR A 614 -10.27 -8.84 -10.95
C TYR A 614 -10.44 -10.17 -11.68
N THR A 615 -9.41 -10.55 -12.46
CA THR A 615 -9.49 -11.71 -13.35
C THR A 615 -9.08 -13.01 -12.69
N ALA A 616 -8.29 -12.99 -11.61
CA ALA A 616 -7.71 -14.17 -10.97
C ALA A 616 -7.20 -15.21 -12.00
N ASN A 617 -7.70 -16.45 -11.95
CA ASN A 617 -7.48 -17.54 -12.91
C ASN A 617 -8.71 -17.76 -13.81
N GLY A 618 -9.47 -16.69 -14.08
CA GLY A 618 -10.74 -16.73 -14.79
C GLY A 618 -11.80 -17.56 -14.08
N ALA A 619 -12.61 -18.28 -14.85
CA ALA A 619 -13.67 -19.14 -14.30
C ALA A 619 -13.14 -20.20 -13.31
N SER A 620 -11.91 -20.68 -13.52
CA SER A 620 -11.33 -21.74 -12.71
C SER A 620 -11.14 -21.35 -11.24
N THR A 621 -10.99 -20.05 -10.93
CA THR A 621 -10.89 -19.52 -9.56
C THR A 621 -12.01 -19.97 -8.63
N LEU A 622 -13.22 -20.20 -9.16
CA LEU A 622 -14.37 -20.64 -8.35
C LEU A 622 -14.30 -22.15 -7.99
N THR A 623 -13.39 -22.91 -8.59
CA THR A 623 -13.28 -24.38 -8.44
C THR A 623 -11.85 -24.91 -8.34
N ASP A 624 -10.85 -24.04 -8.28
CA ASP A 624 -9.44 -24.41 -8.11
C ASP A 624 -9.07 -24.70 -6.66
N GLY A 625 -9.99 -24.43 -5.72
CA GLY A 625 -9.83 -24.67 -4.30
C GLY A 625 -8.89 -23.68 -3.60
N ILE A 626 -8.31 -22.72 -4.32
CA ILE A 626 -7.43 -21.70 -3.74
C ILE A 626 -8.29 -20.66 -3.04
N THR A 627 -7.85 -20.18 -1.87
CA THR A 627 -8.54 -19.12 -1.14
C THR A 627 -8.02 -17.73 -1.56
N GLY A 628 -8.91 -16.74 -1.62
CA GLY A 628 -8.51 -15.34 -1.83
C GLY A 628 -7.90 -14.73 -0.57
N GLU A 629 -6.94 -13.83 -0.74
CA GLU A 629 -6.32 -13.10 0.39
C GLU A 629 -6.96 -11.71 0.59
N ALA A 630 -6.52 -10.95 1.59
CA ALA A 630 -6.96 -9.56 1.78
C ALA A 630 -6.51 -8.64 0.62
N ASN A 631 -5.40 -8.98 -0.02
CA ASN A 631 -4.93 -8.28 -1.21
C ASN A 631 -5.68 -8.80 -2.45
N TYR A 632 -6.41 -7.90 -3.11
CA TYR A 632 -7.24 -8.23 -4.26
C TYR A 632 -6.46 -8.76 -5.48
N PHE A 633 -5.13 -8.59 -5.51
CA PHE A 633 -4.29 -9.22 -6.52
C PHE A 633 -4.24 -10.76 -6.39
N PHE A 634 -4.77 -11.37 -5.32
CA PHE A 634 -4.67 -12.82 -5.09
C PHE A 634 -6.01 -13.53 -5.01
N ASN A 635 -6.33 -14.27 -6.07
CA ASN A 635 -7.54 -15.08 -6.23
C ASN A 635 -8.88 -14.37 -6.05
N TRP A 636 -8.96 -13.08 -6.35
CA TRP A 636 -10.22 -12.34 -6.48
C TRP A 636 -10.74 -12.40 -7.91
N LEU A 637 -11.93 -12.98 -8.08
CA LEU A 637 -12.70 -12.94 -9.31
C LEU A 637 -13.84 -11.94 -9.15
N GLY A 638 -13.82 -10.87 -9.93
CA GLY A 638 -14.81 -9.80 -9.88
C GLY A 638 -15.70 -9.78 -11.13
N PHE A 639 -16.90 -9.26 -10.97
CA PHE A 639 -17.88 -9.07 -12.04
C PHE A 639 -18.41 -7.64 -11.95
N GLU A 640 -18.66 -7.01 -13.10
CA GLU A 640 -19.30 -5.70 -13.13
C GLU A 640 -20.82 -5.88 -13.01
N ALA A 641 -21.38 -5.50 -11.86
CA ALA A 641 -22.82 -5.55 -11.63
C ALA A 641 -23.41 -4.14 -11.84
N ASN A 642 -23.92 -3.88 -13.04
CA ASN A 642 -24.44 -2.56 -13.40
C ASN A 642 -25.88 -2.28 -12.97
N GLU A 643 -26.48 -3.10 -12.08
CA GLU A 643 -27.95 -3.07 -11.90
C GLU A 643 -28.50 -3.17 -10.47
N PHE A 644 -27.70 -3.22 -9.41
CA PHE A 644 -28.25 -3.31 -8.04
C PHE A 644 -27.72 -2.21 -7.12
N GLU A 645 -28.64 -1.56 -6.40
CA GLU A 645 -28.36 -0.51 -5.42
C GLU A 645 -28.30 -1.07 -3.99
N ALA A 646 -28.83 -2.29 -3.78
CA ALA A 646 -28.76 -2.99 -2.51
C ALA A 646 -28.63 -4.51 -2.70
N ILE A 647 -27.88 -5.17 -1.80
CA ILE A 647 -27.74 -6.64 -1.76
C ILE A 647 -28.23 -7.13 -0.39
N VAL A 648 -29.18 -8.05 -0.39
CA VAL A 648 -29.72 -8.72 0.80
C VAL A 648 -29.27 -10.17 0.81
N ILE A 649 -28.54 -10.56 1.86
CA ILE A 649 -28.06 -11.94 2.03
C ILE A 649 -29.03 -12.72 2.93
N GLY A 650 -29.67 -13.73 2.36
CA GLY A 650 -30.67 -14.59 2.97
C GLY A 650 -32.10 -14.13 2.67
N SER A 651 -32.97 -15.08 2.32
CA SER A 651 -34.38 -14.82 1.96
C SER A 651 -35.38 -15.10 3.09
N GLY A 652 -34.88 -15.27 4.32
CA GLY A 652 -35.66 -15.57 5.52
C GLY A 652 -36.58 -14.41 5.97
N ILE A 653 -37.04 -14.44 7.22
CA ILE A 653 -37.96 -13.41 7.76
C ILE A 653 -37.36 -12.00 7.58
N SER A 654 -36.17 -11.75 8.12
CA SER A 654 -35.53 -10.42 8.06
C SER A 654 -35.15 -10.02 6.64
N GLY A 655 -34.60 -10.94 5.85
CA GLY A 655 -34.18 -10.65 4.48
C GLY A 655 -35.34 -10.38 3.54
N GLY A 656 -36.45 -11.10 3.68
CA GLY A 656 -37.67 -10.78 2.95
C GLY A 656 -38.20 -9.39 3.29
N TRP A 657 -38.20 -9.01 4.57
CA TRP A 657 -38.58 -7.66 4.99
C TRP A 657 -37.66 -6.57 4.42
N ALA A 658 -36.34 -6.77 4.50
CA ALA A 658 -35.37 -5.85 3.92
C ALA A 658 -35.61 -5.69 2.41
N ALA A 659 -35.75 -6.80 1.68
CA ALA A 659 -36.02 -6.78 0.25
C ALA A 659 -37.31 -6.00 -0.08
N LYS A 660 -38.41 -6.24 0.65
CA LYS A 660 -39.66 -5.49 0.49
C LYS A 660 -39.44 -3.99 0.67
N GLU A 661 -38.89 -3.58 1.82
CA GLU A 661 -38.75 -2.16 2.16
C GLU A 661 -37.81 -1.41 1.21
N LEU A 662 -36.72 -2.06 0.78
CA LEU A 662 -35.79 -1.49 -0.20
C LEU A 662 -36.45 -1.35 -1.58
N CYS A 663 -37.11 -2.41 -2.07
CA CYS A 663 -37.80 -2.40 -3.36
C CYS A 663 -38.96 -1.39 -3.40
N GLU A 664 -39.79 -1.31 -2.36
CA GLU A 664 -40.90 -0.34 -2.28
C GLU A 664 -40.41 1.12 -2.22
N LYS A 665 -39.18 1.35 -1.75
CA LYS A 665 -38.50 2.66 -1.80
C LYS A 665 -37.81 2.93 -3.14
N GLY A 666 -37.92 2.03 -4.11
CA GLY A 666 -37.43 2.20 -5.48
C GLY A 666 -36.04 1.63 -5.74
N LEU A 667 -35.40 0.98 -4.76
CA LEU A 667 -34.06 0.43 -4.93
C LEU A 667 -34.08 -0.90 -5.68
N LYS A 668 -33.21 -1.04 -6.68
CA LYS A 668 -32.95 -2.33 -7.33
C LYS A 668 -32.20 -3.25 -6.36
N THR A 669 -32.90 -4.24 -5.83
CA THR A 669 -32.39 -5.09 -4.74
C THR A 669 -32.14 -6.52 -5.19
N LEU A 670 -30.90 -7.02 -5.03
CA LEU A 670 -30.55 -8.42 -5.22
C LEU A 670 -30.71 -9.20 -3.92
N VAL A 671 -31.45 -10.32 -3.93
CA VAL A 671 -31.54 -11.23 -2.80
C VAL A 671 -30.75 -12.50 -3.11
N ILE A 672 -29.75 -12.81 -2.27
CA ILE A 672 -28.92 -14.01 -2.41
C ILE A 672 -29.33 -15.02 -1.34
N GLU A 673 -29.74 -16.23 -1.76
CA GLU A 673 -30.12 -17.32 -0.85
C GLU A 673 -29.17 -18.51 -1.04
N ARG A 674 -28.69 -19.09 0.07
CA ARG A 674 -27.83 -20.29 0.06
C ARG A 674 -28.61 -21.54 -0.37
N GLY A 675 -29.89 -21.58 -0.03
CA GLY A 675 -30.77 -22.70 -0.29
C GLY A 675 -31.33 -22.79 -1.72
N ARG A 676 -32.00 -23.91 -2.00
CA ARG A 676 -32.71 -24.10 -3.28
C ARG A 676 -33.90 -23.15 -3.42
N LYS A 677 -34.29 -22.85 -4.66
CA LYS A 677 -35.57 -22.17 -4.94
C LYS A 677 -36.75 -23.00 -4.42
N LEU A 678 -37.77 -22.34 -3.87
CA LEU A 678 -38.98 -22.98 -3.37
C LEU A 678 -40.20 -22.16 -3.75
N ASP A 679 -40.76 -22.40 -4.93
CA ASP A 679 -41.86 -21.59 -5.46
C ASP A 679 -43.10 -21.64 -4.56
N HIS A 680 -43.72 -20.48 -4.32
CA HIS A 680 -45.00 -20.41 -3.61
C HIS A 680 -46.08 -21.16 -4.40
N VAL A 681 -46.97 -21.86 -3.69
CA VAL A 681 -47.97 -22.81 -4.23
C VAL A 681 -47.37 -24.11 -4.79
N GLY A 682 -46.52 -24.03 -5.81
CA GLY A 682 -46.00 -25.20 -6.52
C GLY A 682 -44.96 -26.01 -5.73
N GLY A 683 -44.18 -25.37 -4.87
CA GLY A 683 -43.07 -25.99 -4.13
C GLY A 683 -43.48 -26.76 -2.87
N TYR A 684 -44.71 -26.64 -2.40
CA TYR A 684 -45.18 -27.26 -1.15
C TYR A 684 -45.72 -28.68 -1.36
N THR A 685 -44.85 -29.60 -1.74
CA THR A 685 -45.20 -30.95 -2.22
C THR A 685 -46.04 -31.80 -1.26
N THR A 686 -45.92 -31.58 0.05
CA THR A 686 -46.65 -32.34 1.08
C THR A 686 -47.84 -31.58 1.66
N ALA A 687 -48.13 -30.37 1.16
CA ALA A 687 -49.15 -29.50 1.75
C ALA A 687 -50.58 -30.00 1.53
N ALA A 688 -50.84 -30.86 0.53
CA ALA A 688 -52.14 -31.46 0.26
C ALA A 688 -52.28 -32.89 0.80
N THR A 689 -51.16 -33.56 1.13
CA THR A 689 -51.14 -34.97 1.53
C THR A 689 -51.72 -35.15 2.95
N PRO A 690 -52.79 -35.93 3.12
CA PRO A 690 -53.34 -36.21 4.44
C PRO A 690 -52.43 -37.17 5.24
N PRO A 691 -52.48 -37.14 6.59
CA PRO A 691 -51.60 -37.95 7.43
C PRO A 691 -51.62 -39.46 7.15
N TRP A 692 -52.75 -40.03 6.74
CA TRP A 692 -52.89 -41.47 6.50
C TRP A 692 -52.25 -41.95 5.18
N GLU A 693 -51.92 -41.05 4.25
CA GLU A 693 -51.23 -41.39 3.00
C GLU A 693 -49.70 -41.45 3.15
N PHE A 694 -49.15 -40.95 4.25
CA PHE A 694 -47.74 -41.10 4.54
C PHE A 694 -47.42 -42.52 5.04
N LYS A 695 -46.31 -43.08 4.58
CA LYS A 695 -45.87 -44.46 4.88
C LYS A 695 -45.76 -44.70 6.39
N HIS A 696 -45.27 -43.71 7.14
CA HIS A 696 -45.11 -43.80 8.59
C HIS A 696 -46.15 -42.95 9.34
N HIS A 697 -47.24 -42.55 8.67
CA HIS A 697 -48.31 -41.71 9.22
C HIS A 697 -47.82 -40.41 9.85
N GLY A 698 -46.74 -39.82 9.30
CA GLY A 698 -46.15 -38.59 9.83
C GLY A 698 -45.19 -38.82 11.00
N LYS A 699 -44.86 -40.06 11.36
CA LYS A 699 -43.88 -40.35 12.41
C LYS A 699 -42.46 -40.30 11.87
N ILE A 700 -41.55 -39.82 12.71
CA ILE A 700 -40.11 -39.80 12.47
C ILE A 700 -39.57 -41.23 12.60
N THR A 701 -38.77 -41.69 11.64
CA THR A 701 -38.12 -43.00 11.69
C THR A 701 -36.82 -42.97 12.50
N GLN A 702 -36.22 -44.13 12.77
CA GLN A 702 -34.88 -44.19 13.39
C GLN A 702 -33.82 -43.56 12.47
N GLU A 703 -33.89 -43.84 11.16
CA GLU A 703 -33.03 -43.25 10.14
C GLU A 703 -33.15 -41.71 10.11
N ASP A 704 -34.36 -41.16 10.18
CA ASP A 704 -34.56 -39.71 10.25
C ASP A 704 -33.86 -39.10 11.50
N ARG A 705 -33.79 -39.82 12.63
CA ARG A 705 -33.08 -39.33 13.84
C ARG A 705 -31.56 -39.36 13.68
N GLU A 706 -31.06 -40.37 12.97
CA GLU A 706 -29.63 -40.53 12.70
C GLU A 706 -29.13 -39.50 11.67
N GLU A 707 -29.94 -39.17 10.66
CA GLU A 707 -29.60 -38.17 9.65
C GLU A 707 -29.84 -36.72 10.10
N TYR A 708 -30.78 -36.51 11.04
CA TYR A 708 -31.18 -35.19 11.55
C TYR A 708 -31.14 -35.10 13.08
N PRO A 709 -30.01 -35.43 13.75
CA PRO A 709 -29.92 -35.41 15.21
C PRO A 709 -30.28 -34.07 15.84
N ILE A 710 -30.15 -32.95 15.13
CA ILE A 710 -30.49 -31.61 15.63
C ILE A 710 -31.87 -31.19 15.13
N GLN A 711 -32.14 -31.28 13.82
CA GLN A 711 -33.42 -30.79 13.27
C GLN A 711 -34.62 -31.61 13.76
N SER A 712 -34.45 -32.91 14.00
CA SER A 712 -35.52 -33.79 14.49
C SER A 712 -36.01 -33.47 15.91
N GLN A 713 -35.30 -32.59 16.64
CA GLN A 713 -35.68 -32.19 17.99
C GLN A 713 -36.73 -31.07 18.03
N VAL A 714 -37.12 -30.52 16.87
CA VAL A 714 -38.12 -29.44 16.78
C VAL A 714 -39.50 -30.02 16.51
N TYR A 715 -40.52 -29.44 17.16
CA TYR A 715 -41.94 -29.84 17.04
C TYR A 715 -42.48 -29.89 15.58
N ALA A 716 -41.84 -29.17 14.65
CA ALA A 716 -42.24 -29.06 13.26
C ALA A 716 -41.54 -30.06 12.32
N PHE A 717 -40.63 -30.90 12.82
CA PHE A 717 -39.97 -31.94 12.05
C PHE A 717 -40.81 -33.23 12.04
N ASN A 718 -41.16 -33.72 10.86
CA ASN A 718 -41.82 -35.01 10.65
C ASN A 718 -41.62 -35.51 9.21
N GLU A 719 -42.14 -36.70 8.89
CA GLU A 719 -42.09 -37.30 7.55
C GLU A 719 -42.58 -36.33 6.44
N GLY A 720 -43.57 -35.49 6.75
CA GLY A 720 -44.12 -34.50 5.83
C GLY A 720 -43.30 -33.22 5.69
N THR A 721 -42.30 -32.97 6.52
CA THR A 721 -41.49 -31.74 6.49
C THR A 721 -39.99 -31.95 6.42
N ARG A 722 -39.46 -33.16 6.64
CA ARG A 722 -38.00 -33.43 6.66
C ARG A 722 -37.23 -32.79 5.50
N HIS A 723 -37.82 -32.76 4.30
CA HIS A 723 -37.25 -32.20 3.07
C HIS A 723 -37.08 -30.67 3.07
N LEU A 724 -37.70 -29.95 4.01
CA LEU A 724 -37.53 -28.51 4.22
C LEU A 724 -36.43 -28.19 5.23
N TRP A 725 -35.94 -29.18 5.96
CA TRP A 725 -34.85 -29.02 6.92
C TRP A 725 -33.52 -29.39 6.29
N VAL A 726 -32.43 -28.83 6.83
CA VAL A 726 -31.09 -29.27 6.44
C VAL A 726 -30.82 -30.65 7.01
N LYS A 727 -30.12 -31.50 6.26
CA LYS A 727 -29.63 -32.78 6.75
C LYS A 727 -28.36 -32.54 7.57
N ASP A 728 -28.41 -32.82 8.87
CA ASP A 728 -27.32 -32.45 9.79
C ASP A 728 -26.02 -33.21 9.44
N THR A 729 -26.13 -34.43 8.91
CA THR A 729 -24.97 -35.22 8.44
C THR A 729 -24.29 -34.65 7.19
N GLU A 730 -25.00 -33.85 6.38
CA GLU A 730 -24.42 -33.17 5.21
C GLU A 730 -23.92 -31.76 5.54
N TYR A 731 -24.49 -31.13 6.56
CA TYR A 731 -24.23 -29.75 6.96
C TYR A 731 -23.94 -29.64 8.47
N PRO A 732 -22.90 -30.34 8.98
CA PRO A 732 -22.57 -30.28 10.40
C PRO A 732 -22.16 -28.86 10.81
N TYR A 733 -22.31 -28.53 12.10
CA TYR A 733 -21.72 -27.34 12.70
C TYR A 733 -21.06 -27.71 14.02
N THR A 734 -19.98 -27.01 14.36
CA THR A 734 -19.30 -27.12 15.65
C THR A 734 -19.84 -26.03 16.58
N SER A 735 -20.01 -26.37 17.86
CA SER A 735 -20.30 -25.41 18.93
C SER A 735 -19.12 -25.40 19.88
N THR A 736 -18.53 -24.23 20.11
CA THR A 736 -17.36 -24.03 20.99
C THR A 736 -17.73 -23.75 22.45
N ALA A 737 -19.02 -23.67 22.77
CA ALA A 737 -19.48 -23.25 24.09
C ALA A 737 -19.52 -24.39 25.11
N GLU A 738 -18.82 -24.23 26.24
CA GLU A 738 -19.06 -24.95 27.50
C GLU A 738 -20.38 -24.42 28.12
N GLY A 739 -21.53 -24.85 27.60
CA GLY A 739 -22.85 -24.35 28.02
C GLY A 739 -24.01 -25.15 27.40
N PRO A 740 -25.29 -24.84 27.74
CA PRO A 740 -26.43 -25.61 27.23
C PRO A 740 -26.44 -25.65 25.70
N GLU A 741 -26.71 -26.83 25.13
CA GLU A 741 -26.64 -27.13 23.69
C GLU A 741 -27.32 -26.05 22.82
N TYR A 742 -26.53 -25.16 22.22
CA TYR A 742 -27.04 -24.29 21.15
C TYR A 742 -27.47 -25.17 19.97
N ARG A 743 -28.76 -25.14 19.63
CA ARG A 743 -29.34 -25.90 18.50
C ARG A 743 -29.58 -25.00 17.31
N TRP A 744 -28.76 -25.15 16.28
CA TRP A 744 -28.94 -24.39 15.06
C TRP A 744 -29.98 -25.03 14.14
N ILE A 745 -31.22 -24.61 14.32
CA ILE A 745 -32.37 -25.04 13.51
C ILE A 745 -32.37 -24.29 12.18
N ARG A 746 -32.38 -25.00 11.04
CA ARG A 746 -32.08 -24.44 9.71
C ARG A 746 -32.95 -25.06 8.60
N GLY A 747 -33.34 -24.22 7.63
CA GLY A 747 -33.94 -24.66 6.36
C GLY A 747 -33.23 -23.95 5.21
N TYR A 748 -32.54 -24.71 4.34
CA TYR A 748 -31.82 -24.18 3.17
C TYR A 748 -32.72 -24.21 1.94
N HIS A 749 -33.62 -23.25 1.89
CA HIS A 749 -34.48 -22.99 0.74
C HIS A 749 -34.97 -21.54 0.78
N GLN A 750 -35.50 -21.05 -0.34
CA GLN A 750 -36.13 -19.73 -0.42
C GLN A 750 -37.20 -19.55 0.67
N GLY A 751 -37.18 -18.41 1.37
CA GLY A 751 -38.00 -18.13 2.55
C GLY A 751 -37.46 -18.68 3.87
N GLY A 752 -36.51 -19.62 3.84
CA GLY A 752 -35.91 -20.26 5.01
C GLY A 752 -36.93 -20.68 6.07
N ARG A 753 -36.64 -20.39 7.35
CA ARG A 753 -37.51 -20.76 8.47
C ARG A 753 -38.87 -20.05 8.51
N SER A 754 -39.11 -19.04 7.67
CA SER A 754 -40.43 -18.40 7.60
C SER A 754 -41.54 -19.37 7.15
N ILE A 755 -41.19 -20.52 6.59
CA ILE A 755 -42.13 -21.59 6.21
C ILE A 755 -42.51 -22.49 7.40
N MET A 756 -41.58 -22.73 8.32
CA MET A 756 -41.69 -23.81 9.33
C MET A 756 -41.90 -23.32 10.78
N TRP A 757 -41.90 -22.00 11.00
CA TRP A 757 -42.04 -21.38 12.32
C TRP A 757 -43.45 -21.51 12.95
N GLY A 758 -43.65 -21.04 14.19
CA GLY A 758 -44.87 -21.28 14.97
C GLY A 758 -46.02 -20.28 14.76
N ARG A 759 -45.77 -19.17 14.04
CA ARG A 759 -46.71 -18.06 13.75
C ARG A 759 -47.12 -17.24 14.97
N GLN A 760 -46.68 -17.61 16.17
CA GLN A 760 -46.90 -16.84 17.38
C GLN A 760 -46.16 -15.49 17.28
N CYS A 761 -46.89 -14.39 17.48
CA CYS A 761 -46.42 -13.02 17.33
C CYS A 761 -46.72 -12.24 18.61
N TYR A 762 -46.00 -12.56 19.69
CA TYR A 762 -46.13 -11.85 20.96
C TYR A 762 -45.17 -10.66 21.00
N ARG A 763 -45.67 -9.51 21.44
CA ARG A 763 -44.82 -8.35 21.74
C ARG A 763 -44.05 -8.61 23.02
N TRP A 764 -42.78 -8.21 23.03
CA TRP A 764 -42.05 -7.98 24.28
C TRP A 764 -42.61 -6.74 24.98
N SER A 765 -42.54 -6.74 26.29
CA SER A 765 -42.93 -5.65 27.18
C SER A 765 -41.70 -4.93 27.73
N ASP A 766 -41.92 -3.85 28.48
CA ASP A 766 -40.85 -3.20 29.24
C ASP A 766 -40.11 -4.19 30.16
N LEU A 767 -40.81 -5.19 30.72
CA LEU A 767 -40.19 -6.18 31.60
C LEU A 767 -39.13 -7.04 30.90
N ASP A 768 -39.26 -7.23 29.59
CA ASP A 768 -38.35 -8.04 28.76
C ASP A 768 -37.13 -7.20 28.36
N PHE A 769 -37.34 -5.96 27.92
CA PHE A 769 -36.25 -5.04 27.56
C PHE A 769 -35.42 -4.60 28.78
N GLU A 770 -36.03 -4.52 29.97
CA GLU A 770 -35.34 -4.16 31.20
C GLU A 770 -34.77 -5.37 31.96
N ALA A 771 -34.98 -6.60 31.50
CA ALA A 771 -34.61 -7.81 32.24
C ALA A 771 -33.10 -7.84 32.58
N ASN A 772 -32.24 -7.54 31.60
CA ASN A 772 -30.78 -7.55 31.78
C ASN A 772 -30.32 -6.56 32.86
N VAL A 773 -30.77 -5.30 32.78
CA VAL A 773 -30.40 -4.27 33.77
C VAL A 773 -31.02 -4.51 35.13
N ARG A 774 -32.28 -4.98 35.19
CA ARG A 774 -32.97 -5.29 36.44
C ARG A 774 -32.35 -6.47 37.17
N ASP A 775 -31.98 -7.51 36.43
CA ASP A 775 -31.51 -8.78 36.98
C ASP A 775 -29.95 -8.83 37.06
N GLY A 776 -29.25 -7.80 36.57
CA GLY A 776 -27.79 -7.67 36.63
C GLY A 776 -27.05 -8.62 35.69
N ILE A 777 -27.67 -8.99 34.57
CA ILE A 777 -27.19 -10.00 33.61
C ILE A 777 -26.82 -9.31 32.30
N GLU A 778 -25.61 -9.57 31.80
CA GLU A 778 -25.10 -9.05 30.52
C GLU A 778 -25.25 -7.52 30.37
N ILE A 779 -25.51 -7.05 29.14
CA ILE A 779 -25.61 -5.63 28.79
C ILE A 779 -27.08 -5.26 28.68
N ASP A 780 -27.43 -4.08 29.18
CA ASP A 780 -28.77 -3.50 29.00
C ASP A 780 -29.10 -3.31 27.51
N TRP A 781 -30.36 -3.53 27.13
CA TRP A 781 -30.79 -3.27 25.76
C TRP A 781 -30.67 -1.76 25.46
N PRO A 782 -30.17 -1.34 24.29
CA PRO A 782 -30.05 0.09 23.95
C PRO A 782 -31.37 0.75 23.55
N ILE A 783 -32.48 -0.01 23.54
CA ILE A 783 -33.82 0.43 23.14
C ILE A 783 -34.83 0.01 24.20
N ARG A 784 -35.99 0.66 24.21
CA ARG A 784 -37.14 0.35 25.07
C ARG A 784 -38.36 -0.04 24.26
N TYR A 785 -39.40 -0.51 24.95
CA TYR A 785 -40.66 -0.87 24.29
C TYR A 785 -41.23 0.28 23.45
N GLN A 786 -41.16 1.52 23.95
CA GLN A 786 -41.70 2.68 23.25
C GLN A 786 -41.00 2.94 21.91
N ASP A 787 -39.71 2.62 21.79
CA ASP A 787 -38.95 2.79 20.55
C ASP A 787 -39.39 1.78 19.47
N ILE A 788 -39.74 0.55 19.89
CA ILE A 788 -40.08 -0.55 18.98
C ILE A 788 -41.60 -0.71 18.75
N ALA A 789 -42.45 -0.22 19.65
CA ALA A 789 -43.91 -0.37 19.55
C ALA A 789 -44.52 0.17 18.24
N PRO A 790 -44.06 1.31 17.68
CA PRO A 790 -44.49 1.75 16.34
C PRO A 790 -44.14 0.74 15.25
N TRP A 791 -42.96 0.11 15.33
CA TRP A 791 -42.51 -0.90 14.37
C TRP A 791 -43.25 -2.22 14.51
N TYR A 792 -43.57 -2.66 15.73
CA TYR A 792 -44.48 -3.79 15.93
C TYR A 792 -45.83 -3.54 15.27
N SER A 793 -46.40 -2.35 15.47
CA SER A 793 -47.70 -1.98 14.89
C SER A 793 -47.64 -1.96 13.36
N TYR A 794 -46.55 -1.45 12.78
CA TYR A 794 -46.31 -1.46 11.33
C TYR A 794 -46.29 -2.89 10.78
N VAL A 795 -45.53 -3.79 11.40
CA VAL A 795 -45.41 -5.19 10.98
C VAL A 795 -46.73 -5.94 11.17
N GLU A 796 -47.39 -5.80 12.31
CA GLU A 796 -48.64 -6.51 12.64
C GLU A 796 -49.78 -6.16 11.67
N LYS A 797 -49.93 -4.87 11.33
CA LYS A 797 -50.87 -4.40 10.31
C LYS A 797 -50.60 -5.01 8.94
N PHE A 798 -49.35 -5.29 8.60
CA PHE A 798 -49.02 -5.92 7.34
C PHE A 798 -49.24 -7.44 7.37
N ILE A 799 -48.69 -8.13 8.38
CA ILE A 799 -48.69 -9.60 8.44
C ILE A 799 -50.06 -10.17 8.81
N GLY A 800 -50.92 -9.38 9.45
CA GLY A 800 -52.26 -9.80 9.86
C GLY A 800 -52.22 -10.77 11.03
N VAL A 801 -52.01 -10.26 12.24
CA VAL A 801 -52.02 -11.06 13.47
C VAL A 801 -53.46 -11.25 13.94
N SER A 802 -53.97 -12.48 13.99
CA SER A 802 -55.23 -12.76 14.69
C SER A 802 -54.98 -12.85 16.18
N GLY A 803 -55.80 -12.18 16.99
CA GLY A 803 -55.63 -12.16 18.43
C GLY A 803 -56.74 -11.40 19.14
N GLN A 804 -56.63 -11.31 20.46
CA GLN A 804 -57.55 -10.56 21.30
C GLN A 804 -56.75 -9.57 22.16
N ALA A 805 -57.24 -8.34 22.21
CA ALA A 805 -56.73 -7.32 23.12
C ALA A 805 -57.25 -7.61 24.53
N GLU A 806 -56.34 -7.75 25.48
CA GLU A 806 -56.64 -8.17 26.85
C GLU A 806 -56.12 -7.16 27.89
N GLY A 807 -55.40 -6.12 27.47
CA GLY A 807 -54.85 -5.09 28.34
C GLY A 807 -53.82 -5.62 29.34
N ILE A 808 -53.09 -6.68 28.98
CA ILE A 808 -52.12 -7.34 29.87
C ILE A 808 -50.76 -6.63 29.74
N PRO A 809 -50.24 -5.96 30.79
CA PRO A 809 -49.03 -5.13 30.65
C PRO A 809 -47.77 -5.91 30.25
N HIS A 810 -47.59 -7.13 30.77
CA HIS A 810 -46.46 -8.00 30.44
C HIS A 810 -46.70 -8.84 29.16
N LEU A 811 -47.84 -8.65 28.50
CA LEU A 811 -48.13 -9.20 27.17
C LEU A 811 -48.85 -8.11 26.35
N PRO A 812 -48.15 -7.01 26.01
CA PRO A 812 -48.76 -5.80 25.49
C PRO A 812 -49.61 -6.08 24.26
N ASP A 813 -50.75 -5.41 24.14
CA ASP A 813 -51.64 -5.56 22.99
C ASP A 813 -50.97 -5.03 21.71
N GLY A 814 -51.43 -5.57 20.59
CA GLY A 814 -50.99 -5.20 19.24
C GLY A 814 -52.17 -4.96 18.31
N GLU A 815 -51.89 -4.92 17.02
CA GLU A 815 -52.85 -4.64 15.96
C GLU A 815 -53.42 -5.95 15.43
N PHE A 816 -54.65 -6.30 15.85
CA PHE A 816 -55.21 -7.62 15.63
C PHE A 816 -56.34 -7.67 14.59
N LEU A 817 -56.30 -8.69 13.74
CA LEU A 817 -57.45 -9.24 13.04
C LEU A 817 -58.37 -9.99 14.03
N PRO A 818 -59.65 -10.25 13.69
CA PRO A 818 -60.56 -11.00 14.55
C PRO A 818 -59.91 -12.31 15.05
N PRO A 819 -60.04 -12.67 16.33
CA PRO A 819 -59.44 -13.89 16.87
C PRO A 819 -60.08 -15.15 16.29
N TYR A 820 -59.39 -16.28 16.38
CA TYR A 820 -60.04 -17.58 16.25
C TYR A 820 -60.99 -17.82 17.43
N GLU A 821 -62.10 -18.51 17.15
CA GLU A 821 -63.05 -18.89 18.19
C GLU A 821 -62.46 -19.97 19.11
N MET A 822 -62.62 -19.77 20.42
CA MET A 822 -62.35 -20.82 21.40
C MET A 822 -63.41 -21.93 21.27
N ASN A 823 -62.98 -23.18 21.44
CA ASN A 823 -63.93 -24.28 21.54
C ASN A 823 -64.65 -24.27 22.91
N CYS A 824 -65.67 -25.12 23.05
CA CYS A 824 -66.48 -25.16 24.28
C CYS A 824 -65.68 -25.55 25.53
N VAL A 825 -64.66 -26.39 25.39
CA VAL A 825 -63.77 -26.79 26.50
C VAL A 825 -62.86 -25.64 26.91
N GLU A 826 -62.25 -24.96 25.95
CA GLU A 826 -61.42 -23.76 26.18
C GLU A 826 -62.23 -22.65 26.86
N THR A 827 -63.48 -22.43 26.43
CA THR A 827 -64.38 -21.47 27.04
C THR A 827 -64.72 -21.84 28.49
N HIS A 828 -65.01 -23.12 28.76
CA HIS A 828 -65.26 -23.60 30.12
C HIS A 828 -64.03 -23.43 31.01
N VAL A 829 -62.84 -23.76 30.51
CA VAL A 829 -61.58 -23.60 31.26
C VAL A 829 -61.29 -22.12 31.51
N LYS A 830 -61.49 -21.24 30.53
CA LYS A 830 -61.33 -19.78 30.70
C LYS A 830 -62.23 -19.28 31.83
N GLN A 831 -63.51 -19.63 31.83
CA GLN A 831 -64.46 -19.26 32.89
C GLN A 831 -64.01 -19.80 34.26
N ALA A 832 -63.55 -21.05 34.33
CA ALA A 832 -63.08 -21.65 35.57
C ALA A 832 -61.80 -20.99 36.12
N ILE A 833 -60.87 -20.58 35.25
CA ILE A 833 -59.65 -19.85 35.63
C ILE A 833 -60.02 -18.45 36.13
N GLU A 834 -60.79 -17.70 35.34
CA GLU A 834 -61.09 -16.29 35.61
C GLU A 834 -62.03 -16.11 36.80
N SER A 835 -62.88 -17.10 37.11
CA SER A 835 -63.68 -17.10 38.34
C SER A 835 -62.88 -17.38 39.61
N LYS A 836 -61.75 -18.11 39.51
CA LYS A 836 -60.90 -18.47 40.66
C LYS A 836 -59.74 -17.50 40.88
N PHE A 837 -59.25 -16.87 39.83
CA PHE A 837 -58.06 -16.03 39.89
C PHE A 837 -58.36 -14.67 39.27
N SER A 838 -58.31 -13.61 40.09
CA SER A 838 -58.56 -12.23 39.64
C SER A 838 -57.49 -11.67 38.71
N ASN A 839 -56.29 -12.27 38.69
CA ASN A 839 -55.12 -11.82 37.93
C ASN A 839 -54.62 -12.82 36.88
N ARG A 840 -55.36 -13.90 36.60
CA ARG A 840 -54.99 -14.87 35.55
C ARG A 840 -56.03 -14.81 34.44
N ARG A 841 -55.56 -14.68 33.20
CA ARG A 841 -56.38 -14.66 32.00
C ARG A 841 -56.03 -15.86 31.12
N MET A 842 -57.05 -16.47 30.54
CA MET A 842 -56.87 -17.42 29.44
C MET A 842 -57.28 -16.71 28.15
N THR A 843 -56.33 -16.44 27.26
CA THR A 843 -56.57 -15.77 25.98
C THR A 843 -56.28 -16.72 24.81
N ILE A 844 -56.89 -16.44 23.67
CA ILE A 844 -56.50 -17.07 22.40
C ILE A 844 -55.07 -16.62 22.03
N GLY A 845 -54.31 -17.51 21.39
CA GLY A 845 -52.96 -17.20 20.94
C GLY A 845 -52.95 -16.10 19.87
N ARG A 846 -51.90 -15.28 19.87
CA ARG A 846 -51.71 -14.19 18.90
C ARG A 846 -50.87 -14.70 17.74
N VAL A 847 -51.52 -15.03 16.63
CA VAL A 847 -50.88 -15.74 15.52
C VAL A 847 -51.02 -15.01 14.19
N ALA A 848 -49.98 -15.02 13.38
CA ALA A 848 -49.99 -14.49 12.00
C ALA A 848 -50.70 -15.44 11.02
N ASN A 849 -51.87 -15.94 11.40
CA ASN A 849 -52.77 -16.74 10.57
C ASN A 849 -54.02 -15.93 10.27
N LEU A 850 -54.26 -15.64 9.00
CA LEU A 850 -55.31 -14.72 8.55
C LEU A 850 -56.71 -15.29 8.82
N THR A 851 -57.43 -14.71 9.77
CA THR A 851 -58.84 -15.04 10.06
C THR A 851 -59.81 -14.40 9.09
N VAL A 852 -59.35 -13.41 8.34
CA VAL A 852 -60.05 -12.77 7.21
C VAL A 852 -59.03 -12.53 6.09
N PRO A 853 -59.43 -12.45 4.81
CA PRO A 853 -58.52 -12.05 3.74
C PRO A 853 -57.83 -10.71 4.07
N HIS A 854 -56.53 -10.59 3.80
CA HIS A 854 -55.73 -9.46 4.24
C HIS A 854 -54.57 -9.17 3.29
N ASN A 855 -54.45 -7.92 2.83
CA ASN A 855 -53.37 -7.46 1.92
C ASN A 855 -53.14 -8.40 0.72
N GLY A 856 -54.21 -8.78 0.02
CA GLY A 856 -54.15 -9.65 -1.16
C GLY A 856 -53.93 -11.15 -0.85
N ARG A 857 -53.74 -11.53 0.41
CA ARG A 857 -53.57 -12.92 0.84
C ARG A 857 -54.90 -13.54 1.30
N GLY A 858 -55.04 -14.85 1.08
CA GLY A 858 -56.26 -15.60 1.38
C GLY A 858 -56.48 -15.91 2.87
N GLN A 859 -57.71 -16.26 3.24
CA GLN A 859 -58.06 -16.65 4.61
C GLN A 859 -57.54 -18.07 4.96
N CYS A 860 -57.20 -18.28 6.23
CA CYS A 860 -56.77 -19.55 6.76
C CYS A 860 -57.88 -20.60 6.71
N GLN A 861 -57.54 -21.77 6.13
CA GLN A 861 -58.45 -22.91 5.98
C GLN A 861 -58.48 -23.84 7.21
N ARG A 862 -57.84 -23.44 8.32
CA ARG A 862 -57.85 -24.17 9.62
C ARG A 862 -57.40 -25.64 9.54
N ARG A 863 -56.46 -25.93 8.64
CA ARG A 863 -56.01 -27.30 8.31
C ARG A 863 -55.05 -27.92 9.33
N ASN A 864 -54.46 -27.12 10.22
CA ASN A 864 -53.41 -27.53 11.15
C ASN A 864 -52.18 -28.20 10.48
N LEU A 865 -51.77 -27.67 9.31
CA LEU A 865 -50.65 -28.21 8.50
C LEU A 865 -49.62 -27.13 8.12
N CYS A 866 -49.60 -26.02 8.85
CA CYS A 866 -48.91 -24.80 8.42
C CYS A 866 -47.39 -25.01 8.17
N TYR A 867 -46.76 -25.92 8.92
CA TYR A 867 -45.32 -26.25 8.82
C TYR A 867 -44.92 -26.92 7.50
N ARG A 868 -45.89 -27.29 6.64
CA ARG A 868 -45.65 -27.86 5.30
C ARG A 868 -45.67 -26.80 4.18
N GLY A 869 -45.74 -25.52 4.55
CA GLY A 869 -46.06 -24.44 3.62
C GLY A 869 -47.57 -24.25 3.47
N CYS A 870 -48.00 -23.04 3.09
CA CYS A 870 -49.42 -22.72 2.88
C CYS A 870 -49.66 -22.32 1.43
N PRO A 871 -50.28 -23.18 0.60
CA PRO A 871 -50.65 -22.82 -0.77
C PRO A 871 -51.63 -21.65 -0.88
N TYR A 872 -52.31 -21.28 0.22
CA TYR A 872 -53.29 -20.19 0.25
C TYR A 872 -52.68 -18.84 0.66
N GLY A 873 -51.38 -18.79 0.98
CA GLY A 873 -50.73 -17.59 1.51
C GLY A 873 -51.29 -17.10 2.85
N ALA A 874 -52.07 -17.93 3.55
CA ALA A 874 -52.92 -17.52 4.66
C ALA A 874 -52.23 -17.40 6.03
N TYR A 875 -50.93 -17.63 6.09
CA TYR A 875 -50.11 -17.25 7.24
C TYR A 875 -48.87 -16.51 6.73
N PHE A 876 -48.22 -15.72 7.59
CA PHE A 876 -47.02 -15.01 7.20
C PHE A 876 -45.83 -15.94 6.91
N SER A 877 -45.33 -15.88 5.69
CA SER A 877 -44.01 -16.35 5.28
C SER A 877 -43.40 -15.35 4.30
N SER A 878 -42.08 -15.31 4.18
CA SER A 878 -41.45 -14.41 3.22
C SER A 878 -41.92 -14.69 1.79
N GLN A 879 -42.07 -15.97 1.42
CA GLN A 879 -42.53 -16.42 0.10
C GLN A 879 -43.92 -15.93 -0.29
N SER A 880 -44.82 -15.73 0.67
CA SER A 880 -46.20 -15.34 0.39
C SER A 880 -46.48 -13.87 0.68
N SER A 881 -45.51 -13.12 1.21
CA SER A 881 -45.77 -11.81 1.81
C SER A 881 -44.73 -10.74 1.49
N THR A 882 -43.43 -11.02 1.62
CA THR A 882 -42.38 -9.97 1.56
C THR A 882 -41.36 -10.19 0.44
N LEU A 883 -41.39 -11.33 -0.22
CA LEU A 883 -40.66 -11.55 -1.47
C LEU A 883 -41.62 -11.47 -2.66
N PRO A 884 -41.14 -10.96 -3.81
CA PRO A 884 -41.93 -10.82 -5.04
C PRO A 884 -42.34 -12.17 -5.66
#